data_AF-A0AAF0X944-F1
#
_entry.id   AF-A0AAF0X944-F1
#
_cell.length_a   1.000
_cell.length_b   1.000
_cell.length_c   1.000
_cell.angle_alpha   90.00
_cell.angle_beta   90.00
_cell.angle_gamma   90.00
#
_symmetry.space_group_name_H-M   'P 1'
#
loop_
_entity.id
_entity.type
_entity.pdbx_description
1 polymer ?
#
loop_
_entity_poly.entity_id
_entity_poly.type
_entity_poly.pdbx_seq_one_letter_code
_entity_poly.pdbx_strand_id
1 'polypeptide(L)'
;MAKVYNLEGSPSDHSPLLLIPEQQTRGNKKRHFRFENAWLTEPMCFQIIKDGWAEENNGDVMQKIKYCADNLEVWGREITGCFSKRIKECKKTLSLLRGKRDAHSITAYNDAKNQLHLVLDQKEIFWKQRSKQMWLQAGNKNTKYFHASCSRRKRNNHIQRLKNEHGTWVDWQNGLSELIKNYFQLLFTANQTHTEEVLSCITRSISDQQNRDLLVPVTEEEVKVAAFNMHPDKAPGPDGMTPAFFQKNWLLVGNDVVNVTRQFFETGVLPNHMNDTNIVLIPKKKHPTLLTELRPIALCNVLMRIVTKVIANRLKKVLDSVISDTQSAFLPGRLISDNIMVSFEIMHYLKRKKFGKDGFMALKLDMSKAYDRIEWKFLSDILSAMGFSDRWTHLILRCVSTVEYNIIHGDFEMGPIIPSRGLRQGDPLSPYLFIICAEGLTALIKHYETSKWIQGVKICKRAPVISHMLFADDSYLFCKAELNEASKIKELLSTYEKASGQQINTNKSTVFFSANVIGYNKELVCRELQIKEADESSKYLGLPNMLGRNKSAVFGYLKNKVLNSIQNWNEKNMSRPAKEILIKMVAQVLPSYAMNVFLLPLELTRDIEKSMAKFFWSSSNQQSSKINWMSWDRMARHKQAGGLGFRYLRDFNLAMLGKQCWRLVTNPESLVARVYKAKYYPANGFMEAKLGGSPSFIWRSILEARKVISDGAAWRIGNGKDIQILNQPWLNSKENPYVTTVSPVLVTQTVDSLFCIGTTEWDTDIIEDVFDGRDQCIILNTRIEQDLEADVLSWKLEHTGQYTVKSAYKLLQSQKGEWNSDVHDKLWKEVWKIKAPPQVVNLIWRAGTYCLPTLVQLQSKRVNISSKCPVCNDGIETIFHALVQCKVATACWKIFDPGINTEETMEFPNWLDLNLHGKSKEYKAKTISLCWSIWRARNDFVWNDKRGPVMRIVAKAWEYLSQWVNAQSRNFGASLTPSIAGDGAVCWVKPHLNEVKITVDAAIFESHGISGMGLIARNHNGHLLFAKSKTEAEVLNPTLAEAMAIKEALSWAKDMEWYAAIVESDCQVAIQFIRSSVPMRSRLGKVVEDCREFLRNYNNVKLYFIKRSANMSAHELAHVSHMYPDRTFDWRSVPARVKHCIEQEA
;
A
#
# COMPACT_ATOMS: atom_id res chain seq x y z
N MET A 1 -21.19 -41.59 -3.41
CA MET A 1 -22.08 -42.04 -2.31
C MET A 1 -21.73 -43.49 -2.01
N ALA A 2 -22.12 -44.04 -0.87
CA ALA A 2 -21.93 -45.46 -0.57
C ALA A 2 -23.29 -46.03 -0.16
N LYS A 3 -23.63 -47.23 -0.64
CA LYS A 3 -24.80 -47.96 -0.16
C LYS A 3 -24.42 -48.66 1.14
N VAL A 4 -25.22 -48.43 2.17
CA VAL A 4 -25.03 -49.03 3.49
C VAL A 4 -26.11 -50.08 3.66
N TYR A 5 -25.69 -51.32 3.88
CA TYR A 5 -26.56 -52.43 4.22
C TYR A 5 -26.33 -52.81 5.68
N ASN A 6 -27.41 -52.98 6.43
CA ASN A 6 -27.35 -53.55 7.77
C ASN A 6 -27.36 -55.07 7.62
N LEU A 7 -26.30 -55.76 8.05
CA LEU A 7 -26.25 -57.22 7.99
C LEU A 7 -26.82 -57.76 9.30
N GLU A 8 -27.94 -58.48 9.22
CA GLU A 8 -28.55 -59.11 10.39
C GLU A 8 -27.73 -60.33 10.81
N GLY A 9 -27.20 -60.30 12.04
CA GLY A 9 -26.51 -61.42 12.68
C GLY A 9 -27.30 -61.92 13.89
N SER A 10 -27.88 -63.11 13.78
CA SER A 10 -28.40 -63.88 14.92
C SER A 10 -27.18 -64.50 15.62
N PRO A 11 -26.73 -64.08 16.83
CA PRO A 11 -27.49 -63.62 18.00
C PRO A 11 -26.79 -62.43 18.74
N SER A 12 -26.54 -61.31 18.05
CA SER A 12 -25.84 -60.15 18.62
C SER A 12 -26.61 -58.85 18.37
N ASP A 13 -26.78 -58.05 19.41
CA ASP A 13 -27.38 -56.70 19.43
C ASP A 13 -26.50 -55.64 18.73
N HIS A 14 -25.40 -56.06 18.10
CA HIS A 14 -24.58 -55.25 17.21
C HIS A 14 -24.58 -55.82 15.79
N SER A 15 -25.37 -55.23 14.91
CA SER A 15 -25.40 -55.57 13.48
C SER A 15 -24.23 -54.91 12.72
N PRO A 16 -23.37 -55.67 12.03
CA PRO A 16 -22.31 -55.11 11.21
C PRO A 16 -22.87 -54.35 9.98
N LEU A 17 -22.33 -53.16 9.72
CA LEU A 17 -22.68 -52.36 8.55
C LEU A 17 -21.77 -52.70 7.36
N LEU A 18 -22.35 -53.22 6.28
CA LEU A 18 -21.66 -53.41 5.02
C LEU A 18 -21.75 -52.13 4.18
N LEU A 19 -20.62 -51.46 4.04
CA LEU A 19 -20.44 -50.31 3.18
C LEU A 19 -19.96 -50.78 1.80
N ILE A 20 -20.82 -50.71 0.80
CA ILE A 20 -20.44 -50.94 -0.60
C ILE A 20 -20.16 -49.56 -1.23
N PRO A 21 -18.89 -49.20 -1.49
CA PRO A 21 -18.57 -47.98 -2.20
C PRO A 21 -19.00 -48.13 -3.67
N GLU A 22 -19.95 -47.32 -4.12
CA GLU A 22 -20.21 -47.18 -5.56
C GLU A 22 -18.96 -46.63 -6.22
N GLN A 23 -18.39 -47.38 -7.16
CA GLN A 23 -17.34 -46.88 -8.04
C GLN A 23 -17.95 -45.81 -8.94
N GLN A 24 -17.89 -44.56 -8.51
CA GLN A 24 -17.92 -43.46 -9.46
C GLN A 24 -16.67 -43.60 -10.32
N THR A 25 -16.87 -43.78 -11.62
CA THR A 25 -15.87 -43.53 -12.65
C THR A 25 -15.34 -42.12 -12.41
N ARG A 26 -14.22 -42.01 -11.69
CA ARG A 26 -13.51 -40.74 -11.55
C ARG A 26 -13.01 -40.43 -12.94
N GLY A 27 -13.70 -39.54 -13.66
CA GLY A 27 -13.18 -38.97 -14.90
C GLY A 27 -11.71 -38.58 -14.70
N ASN A 28 -10.88 -38.89 -15.69
CA ASN A 28 -9.44 -38.64 -15.65
C ASN A 28 -9.17 -37.22 -15.14
N LYS A 29 -8.54 -37.13 -13.96
CA LYS A 29 -8.24 -35.85 -13.33
C LYS A 29 -7.19 -35.11 -14.16
N LYS A 30 -7.60 -34.19 -15.03
CA LYS A 30 -6.66 -33.26 -15.67
C LYS A 30 -6.11 -32.34 -14.58
N ARG A 31 -4.81 -32.47 -14.29
CA ARG A 31 -4.08 -31.48 -13.50
C ARG A 31 -3.61 -30.39 -14.45
N HIS A 32 -3.92 -29.14 -14.13
CA HIS A 32 -3.38 -28.00 -14.86
C HIS A 32 -2.03 -27.60 -14.27
N PHE A 33 -1.06 -27.33 -15.14
CA PHE A 33 0.22 -26.77 -14.76
C PHE A 33 0.04 -25.44 -14.00
N ARG A 34 0.84 -25.26 -12.94
CA ARG A 34 0.94 -24.00 -12.20
C ARG A 34 2.36 -23.84 -11.69
N PHE A 35 2.98 -22.71 -12.01
CA PHE A 35 4.32 -22.42 -11.55
C PHE A 35 4.37 -22.25 -10.02
N GLU A 36 5.22 -23.04 -9.36
CA GLU A 36 5.41 -22.99 -7.92
C GLU A 36 6.62 -22.13 -7.58
N ASN A 37 6.43 -21.07 -6.79
CA ASN A 37 7.53 -20.16 -6.42
C ASN A 37 8.60 -20.85 -5.56
N ALA A 38 8.28 -22.01 -4.97
CA ALA A 38 9.23 -22.85 -4.26
C ALA A 38 10.29 -23.47 -5.19
N TRP A 39 10.00 -23.63 -6.49
CA TRP A 39 10.96 -24.15 -7.47
C TRP A 39 12.14 -23.20 -7.70
N LEU A 40 11.92 -21.90 -7.58
CA LEU A 40 12.97 -20.87 -7.76
C LEU A 40 14.11 -20.97 -6.73
N THR A 41 13.95 -21.76 -5.66
CA THR A 41 15.04 -21.99 -4.70
C THR A 41 15.94 -23.16 -5.08
N GLU A 42 15.60 -23.91 -6.13
CA GLU A 42 16.37 -25.05 -6.62
C GLU A 42 17.25 -24.59 -7.79
N PRO A 43 18.59 -24.79 -7.74
CA PRO A 43 19.50 -24.34 -8.79
C PRO A 43 19.12 -24.85 -10.19
N MET A 44 18.64 -26.09 -10.28
CA MET A 44 18.20 -26.73 -11.54
C MET A 44 17.01 -26.02 -12.19
N CYS A 45 16.21 -25.26 -11.44
CA CYS A 45 15.05 -24.56 -12.01
C CYS A 45 15.47 -23.58 -13.10
N PHE A 46 16.51 -22.77 -12.85
CA PHE A 46 17.00 -21.81 -13.83
C PHE A 46 17.56 -22.50 -15.07
N GLN A 47 18.28 -23.61 -14.89
CA GLN A 47 18.84 -24.38 -15.99
C GLN A 47 17.74 -24.97 -16.90
N ILE A 48 16.70 -25.57 -16.31
CA ILE A 48 15.56 -26.11 -17.06
C ILE A 48 14.84 -25.01 -17.85
N ILE A 49 14.68 -23.82 -17.26
CA ILE A 49 14.08 -22.68 -17.95
C ILE A 49 14.99 -22.21 -19.08
N LYS A 50 16.31 -22.10 -18.84
CA LYS A 50 17.29 -21.70 -19.84
C LYS A 50 17.28 -22.65 -21.04
N ASP A 51 17.37 -23.95 -20.79
CA ASP A 51 17.38 -24.98 -21.84
C ASP A 51 16.04 -25.01 -22.59
N GLY A 52 14.93 -24.89 -21.86
CA GLY A 52 13.61 -24.79 -22.44
C GLY A 52 13.39 -23.54 -23.31
N TRP A 53 14.07 -22.44 -22.99
CA TRP A 53 13.92 -21.16 -23.70
C TRP A 53 14.93 -20.98 -24.84
N ALA A 54 16.07 -21.69 -24.80
CA ALA A 54 17.19 -21.56 -25.74
C ALA A 54 17.13 -22.53 -26.94
N GLU A 55 16.25 -23.53 -26.94
CA GLU A 55 16.02 -24.37 -28.13
C GLU A 55 15.56 -23.50 -29.31
N GLU A 56 16.47 -23.26 -30.27
CA GLU A 56 16.27 -22.42 -31.46
C GLU A 56 15.11 -22.88 -32.37
N ASN A 57 14.58 -24.10 -32.14
CA ASN A 57 13.43 -24.68 -32.85
C ASN A 57 12.06 -24.38 -32.22
N ASN A 58 11.99 -23.70 -31.07
CA ASN A 58 10.72 -23.39 -30.41
C ASN A 58 10.20 -22.01 -30.86
N GLY A 59 9.37 -22.01 -31.90
CA GLY A 59 8.85 -20.85 -32.63
C GLY A 59 8.39 -19.63 -31.81
N ASP A 60 7.09 -19.35 -31.75
CA ASP A 60 6.61 -18.12 -31.09
C ASP A 60 6.77 -18.17 -29.55
N VAL A 61 6.66 -17.02 -28.87
CA VAL A 61 6.84 -16.94 -27.40
C VAL A 61 5.88 -17.86 -26.62
N MET A 62 4.68 -18.12 -27.15
CA MET A 62 3.70 -18.98 -26.49
C MET A 62 4.11 -20.45 -26.56
N GLN A 63 4.75 -20.87 -27.67
CA GLN A 63 5.34 -22.19 -27.80
C GLN A 63 6.50 -22.39 -26.81
N LYS A 64 7.40 -21.40 -26.68
CA LYS A 64 8.47 -21.42 -25.67
C LYS A 64 7.93 -21.55 -24.24
N ILE A 65 6.87 -20.80 -23.91
CA ILE A 65 6.20 -20.89 -22.61
C ILE A 65 5.65 -22.30 -22.37
N LYS A 66 4.97 -22.88 -23.36
CA LYS A 66 4.39 -24.20 -23.24
C LYS A 66 5.46 -25.28 -23.03
N TYR A 67 6.52 -25.26 -23.83
CA TYR A 67 7.63 -26.21 -23.68
C TYR A 67 8.28 -26.12 -22.30
N CYS A 68 8.53 -24.88 -21.82
CA CYS A 68 9.03 -24.65 -20.47
C CYS A 68 8.06 -25.16 -19.40
N ALA A 69 6.75 -24.96 -19.57
CA ALA A 69 5.73 -25.44 -18.64
C ALA A 69 5.76 -26.96 -18.51
N ASP A 70 5.82 -27.68 -19.64
CA ASP A 70 5.83 -29.13 -19.69
C ASP A 70 7.07 -29.70 -18.98
N ASN A 71 8.26 -29.15 -19.28
CA ASN A 71 9.52 -29.54 -18.64
C ASN A 71 9.52 -29.27 -17.12
N LEU A 72 9.01 -28.10 -16.71
CA LEU A 72 8.88 -27.75 -15.29
C LEU A 72 7.85 -28.61 -14.57
N GLU A 73 6.77 -29.04 -15.23
CA GLU A 73 5.78 -29.90 -14.60
C GLU A 73 6.37 -31.27 -14.26
N VAL A 74 7.08 -31.87 -15.22
CA VAL A 74 7.71 -33.18 -15.06
C VAL A 74 8.73 -33.14 -13.92
N TRP A 75 9.66 -32.18 -13.97
CA TRP A 75 10.69 -32.02 -12.94
C TRP A 75 10.12 -31.59 -11.58
N GLY A 76 9.20 -30.64 -11.56
CA GLY A 76 8.69 -30.01 -10.34
C GLY A 76 7.83 -30.91 -9.46
N ARG A 77 7.27 -31.99 -10.03
CA ARG A 77 6.36 -32.94 -9.36
C ARG A 77 7.01 -33.62 -8.15
N GLU A 78 8.28 -33.99 -8.25
CA GLU A 78 9.02 -34.65 -7.16
C GLU A 78 9.38 -33.69 -6.03
N ILE A 79 9.62 -32.42 -6.38
CA ILE A 79 10.08 -31.39 -5.44
C ILE A 79 8.96 -30.94 -4.50
N THR A 80 7.79 -30.61 -5.05
CA THR A 80 6.65 -30.06 -4.27
C THR A 80 5.65 -31.12 -3.84
N GLY A 81 5.61 -32.29 -4.49
CA GLY A 81 4.72 -33.39 -4.14
C GLY A 81 5.17 -34.18 -2.91
N CYS A 82 6.47 -34.13 -2.54
CA CYS A 82 7.07 -35.03 -1.57
C CYS A 82 7.70 -34.36 -0.34
N PHE A 83 7.27 -33.15 0.05
CA PHE A 83 7.83 -32.44 1.21
C PHE A 83 7.91 -33.30 2.49
N SER A 84 6.87 -34.07 2.81
CA SER A 84 6.86 -34.91 4.01
C SER A 84 7.90 -36.04 3.96
N LYS A 85 8.11 -36.63 2.78
CA LYS A 85 9.11 -37.69 2.54
C LYS A 85 10.53 -37.11 2.67
N ARG A 86 10.83 -36.02 1.94
CA ARG A 86 12.12 -35.30 2.00
C ARG A 86 12.47 -34.85 3.43
N ILE A 87 11.50 -34.30 4.17
CA ILE A 87 11.69 -33.92 5.59
C ILE A 87 11.99 -35.13 6.46
N LYS A 88 11.28 -36.25 6.26
CA LYS A 88 11.48 -37.49 7.04
C LYS A 88 12.86 -38.09 6.77
N GLU A 89 13.29 -38.11 5.52
CA GLU A 89 14.62 -38.58 5.10
C GLU A 89 15.72 -37.73 5.71
N CYS A 90 15.67 -36.40 5.56
CA CYS A 90 16.66 -35.51 6.17
C CYS A 90 16.72 -35.69 7.70
N LYS A 91 15.57 -35.82 8.38
CA LYS A 91 15.53 -36.10 9.83
C LYS A 91 16.10 -37.48 10.20
N LYS A 92 15.87 -38.50 9.37
CA LYS A 92 16.43 -39.85 9.55
C LYS A 92 17.95 -39.79 9.44
N THR A 93 18.48 -39.15 8.40
CA THR A 93 19.92 -38.94 8.20
C THR A 93 20.54 -38.16 9.36
N LEU A 94 19.91 -37.07 9.80
CA LEU A 94 20.36 -36.31 10.98
C LEU A 94 20.35 -37.13 12.27
N SER A 95 19.41 -38.06 12.43
CA SER A 95 19.37 -38.95 13.59
C SER A 95 20.46 -40.01 13.54
N LEU A 96 20.74 -40.57 12.37
CA LEU A 96 21.76 -41.61 12.15
C LEU A 96 23.19 -41.06 12.31
N LEU A 97 23.41 -39.82 11.89
CA LEU A 97 24.70 -39.14 12.01
C LEU A 97 24.89 -38.47 13.39
N ARG A 98 23.88 -38.51 14.25
CA ARG A 98 23.91 -37.86 15.56
C ARG A 98 24.87 -38.58 16.51
N GLY A 99 25.93 -37.89 16.93
CA GLY A 99 26.92 -38.42 17.88
C GLY A 99 28.16 -39.05 17.22
N LYS A 100 28.18 -39.17 15.89
CA LYS A 100 29.38 -39.50 15.13
C LYS A 100 30.33 -38.30 15.08
N ARG A 101 31.64 -38.55 15.15
CA ARG A 101 32.68 -37.50 15.25
C ARG A 101 33.68 -37.50 14.10
N ASP A 102 33.56 -38.42 13.14
CA ASP A 102 34.39 -38.43 11.95
C ASP A 102 34.04 -37.26 11.02
N ALA A 103 35.07 -36.72 10.35
CA ALA A 103 34.94 -35.53 9.50
C ALA A 103 33.89 -35.71 8.38
N HIS A 104 33.80 -36.91 7.81
CA HIS A 104 32.81 -37.24 6.78
C HIS A 104 31.37 -37.18 7.32
N SER A 105 31.11 -37.78 8.49
CA SER A 105 29.80 -37.72 9.14
C SER A 105 29.43 -36.31 9.60
N ILE A 106 30.40 -35.48 9.99
CA ILE A 106 30.15 -34.07 10.36
C ILE A 106 29.72 -33.27 9.13
N THR A 107 30.42 -33.42 7.99
CA THR A 107 30.05 -32.77 6.72
C THR A 107 28.66 -33.25 6.26
N ALA A 108 28.44 -34.56 6.21
CA ALA A 108 27.14 -35.14 5.85
C ALA A 108 26.00 -34.71 6.79
N TYR A 109 26.29 -34.52 8.08
CA TYR A 109 25.32 -33.99 9.06
C TYR A 109 24.95 -32.54 8.74
N ASN A 110 25.94 -31.70 8.45
CA ASN A 110 25.72 -30.31 8.08
C ASN A 110 24.96 -30.19 6.75
N ASP A 111 25.27 -31.03 5.77
CA ASP A 111 24.55 -31.08 4.49
C ASP A 111 23.10 -31.52 4.67
N ALA A 112 22.86 -32.62 5.40
CA ALA A 112 21.50 -33.07 5.72
C ALA A 112 20.70 -32.02 6.51
N LYS A 113 21.38 -31.24 7.36
CA LYS A 113 20.78 -30.13 8.11
C LYS A 113 20.42 -28.97 7.19
N ASN A 114 21.33 -28.56 6.32
CA ASN A 114 21.10 -27.50 5.33
C ASN A 114 19.98 -27.87 4.35
N GLN A 115 19.93 -29.13 3.92
CA GLN A 115 18.84 -29.67 3.10
C GLN A 115 17.51 -29.67 3.84
N LEU A 116 17.46 -30.11 5.11
CA LEU A 116 16.23 -30.02 5.92
C LEU A 116 15.73 -28.57 6.01
N HIS A 117 16.63 -27.61 6.18
CA HIS A 117 16.25 -26.20 6.21
C HIS A 117 15.68 -25.71 4.88
N LEU A 118 16.35 -26.02 3.76
CA LEU A 118 15.87 -25.69 2.42
C LEU A 118 14.46 -26.25 2.17
N VAL A 119 14.22 -27.52 2.49
CA VAL A 119 12.91 -28.17 2.28
C VAL A 119 11.82 -27.54 3.17
N LEU A 120 12.16 -27.13 4.39
CA LEU A 120 11.22 -26.42 5.27
C LEU A 120 10.88 -25.02 4.75
N ASP A 121 11.87 -24.29 4.21
CA ASP A 121 11.68 -22.98 3.61
C ASP A 121 10.82 -23.08 2.34
N GLN A 122 11.09 -24.05 1.47
CA GLN A 122 10.27 -24.36 0.30
C GLN A 122 8.83 -24.67 0.67
N LYS A 123 8.63 -25.49 1.71
CA LYS A 123 7.30 -25.80 2.23
C LYS A 123 6.59 -24.54 2.73
N GLU A 124 7.31 -23.63 3.39
CA GLU A 124 6.77 -22.33 3.81
C GLU A 124 6.35 -21.46 2.61
N ILE A 125 7.20 -21.32 1.59
CA ILE A 125 6.92 -20.59 0.34
C ILE A 125 5.69 -21.17 -0.36
N PHE A 126 5.64 -22.50 -0.52
CA PHE A 126 4.54 -23.23 -1.15
C PHE A 126 3.18 -22.96 -0.47
N TRP A 127 3.13 -23.02 0.86
CA TRP A 127 1.90 -22.74 1.61
C TRP A 127 1.59 -21.25 1.69
N LYS A 128 2.60 -20.37 1.69
CA LYS A 128 2.43 -18.92 1.61
C LYS A 128 1.74 -18.54 0.29
N GLN A 129 2.24 -19.02 -0.84
CA GLN A 129 1.67 -18.79 -2.19
C GLN A 129 0.19 -19.22 -2.27
N ARG A 130 -0.20 -20.31 -1.60
CA ARG A 130 -1.60 -20.81 -1.54
C ARG A 130 -2.48 -20.06 -0.55
N SER A 131 -1.93 -19.65 0.60
CA SER A 131 -2.69 -18.96 1.63
C SER A 131 -3.12 -17.55 1.20
N LYS A 132 -2.34 -16.93 0.30
CA LYS A 132 -2.47 -15.52 -0.11
C LYS A 132 -2.47 -14.57 1.11
N GLN A 133 -1.83 -14.98 2.21
CA GLN A 133 -1.63 -14.17 3.42
C GLN A 133 -0.26 -13.48 3.34
N MET A 134 -0.25 -12.25 2.82
CA MET A 134 0.96 -11.56 2.36
C MET A 134 1.77 -10.90 3.48
N TRP A 135 1.25 -10.85 4.71
CA TRP A 135 1.80 -10.07 5.81
C TRP A 135 2.88 -10.78 6.65
N LEU A 136 3.16 -12.07 6.40
CA LEU A 136 4.20 -12.80 7.13
C LEU A 136 5.54 -12.76 6.37
N GLN A 137 6.57 -12.26 7.03
CA GLN A 137 7.96 -12.39 6.59
C GLN A 137 8.46 -13.82 6.84
N ALA A 138 9.34 -14.34 5.97
CA ALA A 138 9.80 -15.72 6.07
C ALA A 138 10.68 -15.96 7.30
N GLY A 139 10.72 -17.21 7.78
CA GLY A 139 11.47 -17.61 8.97
C GLY A 139 10.65 -17.53 10.26
N ASN A 140 9.39 -17.07 10.18
CA ASN A 140 8.45 -17.08 11.31
C ASN A 140 7.82 -18.47 11.57
N LYS A 141 8.12 -19.48 10.73
CA LYS A 141 7.80 -20.91 10.89
C LYS A 141 6.33 -21.20 11.25
N ASN A 142 5.36 -20.49 10.67
CA ASN A 142 3.93 -20.70 10.94
C ASN A 142 3.18 -21.46 9.81
N THR A 143 3.76 -22.56 9.34
CA THR A 143 3.18 -23.39 8.26
C THR A 143 1.82 -23.99 8.62
N LYS A 144 1.58 -24.31 9.90
CA LYS A 144 0.29 -24.82 10.39
C LYS A 144 -0.84 -23.80 10.21
N TYR A 145 -0.58 -22.52 10.49
CA TYR A 145 -1.55 -21.45 10.27
C TYR A 145 -1.90 -21.30 8.79
N PHE A 146 -0.88 -21.26 7.91
CA PHE A 146 -1.11 -21.15 6.47
C PHE A 146 -1.90 -22.32 5.92
N HIS A 147 -1.54 -23.55 6.32
CA HIS A 147 -2.27 -24.75 5.92
C HIS A 147 -3.75 -24.66 6.34
N ALA A 148 -4.03 -24.35 7.62
CA ALA A 148 -5.40 -24.20 8.11
C ALA A 148 -6.17 -23.10 7.38
N SER A 149 -5.51 -21.98 7.06
CA SER A 149 -6.10 -20.88 6.28
C SER A 149 -6.46 -21.31 4.86
N CYS A 150 -5.57 -22.03 4.17
CA CYS A 150 -5.81 -22.60 2.85
C CYS A 150 -7.01 -23.57 2.86
N SER A 151 -7.03 -24.52 3.81
CA SER A 151 -8.11 -25.50 3.94
C SER A 151 -9.45 -24.82 4.21
N ARG A 152 -9.48 -23.78 5.07
CA ARG A 152 -10.69 -22.99 5.33
C ARG A 152 -11.18 -22.28 4.06
N ARG A 153 -10.28 -21.65 3.31
CA ARG A 153 -10.61 -20.99 2.04
C ARG A 153 -11.14 -21.98 1.00
N LYS A 154 -10.52 -23.16 0.87
CA LYS A 154 -10.99 -24.22 -0.02
C LYS A 154 -12.41 -24.66 0.32
N ARG A 155 -12.74 -24.84 1.61
CA ARG A 155 -14.10 -25.17 2.05
C ARG A 155 -15.09 -24.05 1.74
N ASN A 156 -14.73 -22.79 2.03
CA ASN A 156 -15.61 -21.65 1.80
C ASN A 156 -15.89 -21.39 0.30
N ASN A 157 -14.94 -21.70 -0.57
CA ASN A 157 -15.06 -21.48 -2.01
C ASN A 157 -15.69 -22.67 -2.75
N HIS A 158 -15.89 -23.81 -2.10
CA HIS A 158 -16.43 -24.99 -2.75
C HIS A 158 -17.96 -24.85 -2.94
N ILE A 159 -18.37 -24.82 -4.20
CA ILE A 159 -19.79 -24.86 -4.61
C ILE A 159 -20.22 -26.32 -4.69
N GLN A 160 -21.23 -26.69 -3.90
CA GLN A 160 -21.79 -28.05 -3.90
C GLN A 160 -22.98 -28.17 -4.85
N ARG A 161 -23.93 -27.23 -4.76
CA ARG A 161 -25.16 -27.19 -5.55
C ARG A 161 -25.65 -25.74 -5.68
N LEU A 162 -26.37 -25.44 -6.75
CA LEU A 162 -27.04 -24.16 -7.00
C LEU A 162 -28.49 -24.41 -7.43
N LYS A 163 -29.36 -23.40 -7.33
CA LYS A 163 -30.70 -23.46 -7.89
C LYS A 163 -30.71 -22.99 -9.34
N ASN A 164 -31.47 -23.68 -10.19
CA ASN A 164 -31.79 -23.22 -11.55
C ASN A 164 -32.90 -22.16 -11.54
N GLU A 165 -33.33 -21.70 -12.71
CA GLU A 165 -34.35 -20.66 -12.88
C GLU A 165 -35.73 -21.06 -12.33
N HIS A 166 -36.04 -22.37 -12.31
CA HIS A 166 -37.27 -22.92 -11.74
C HIS A 166 -37.18 -23.16 -10.22
N GLY A 167 -36.06 -22.80 -9.58
CA GLY A 167 -35.86 -22.96 -8.13
C GLY A 167 -35.41 -24.35 -7.68
N THR A 168 -35.16 -25.27 -8.62
CA THR A 168 -34.72 -26.66 -8.39
C THR A 168 -33.22 -26.74 -8.16
N TRP A 169 -32.78 -27.58 -7.22
CA TRP A 169 -31.37 -27.77 -6.90
C TRP A 169 -30.64 -28.65 -7.92
N VAL A 170 -29.52 -28.13 -8.41
CA VAL A 170 -28.61 -28.76 -9.37
C VAL A 170 -27.20 -28.85 -8.74
N ASP A 171 -26.60 -30.02 -8.76
CA ASP A 171 -25.25 -30.38 -8.35
C ASP A 171 -24.40 -30.89 -9.52
N TRP A 172 -23.13 -31.22 -9.24
CA TRP A 172 -22.16 -31.65 -10.25
C TRP A 172 -22.53 -32.94 -10.99
N GLN A 173 -23.44 -33.77 -10.47
CA GLN A 173 -23.86 -35.03 -11.09
C GLN A 173 -25.11 -34.85 -11.95
N ASN A 174 -25.95 -33.86 -11.64
CA ASN A 174 -27.24 -33.65 -12.32
C ASN A 174 -27.29 -32.38 -13.22
N GLY A 175 -26.13 -31.88 -13.66
CA GLY A 175 -26.06 -30.85 -14.71
C GLY A 175 -25.58 -29.46 -14.28
N LEU A 176 -24.92 -29.31 -13.13
CA LEU A 176 -24.42 -27.99 -12.68
C LEU A 176 -23.40 -27.36 -13.64
N SER A 177 -22.57 -28.18 -14.30
CA SER A 177 -21.61 -27.70 -15.30
C SER A 177 -22.32 -27.00 -16.47
N GLU A 178 -23.42 -27.58 -16.94
CA GLU A 178 -24.22 -27.08 -18.06
C GLU A 178 -24.99 -25.81 -17.66
N LEU A 179 -25.56 -25.79 -16.45
CA LEU A 179 -26.20 -24.60 -15.88
C LEU A 179 -25.24 -23.42 -15.82
N ILE A 180 -23.99 -23.64 -15.38
CA ILE A 180 -22.97 -22.59 -15.31
C ILE A 180 -22.57 -22.13 -16.71
N LYS A 181 -22.29 -23.07 -17.63
CA LYS A 181 -21.89 -22.75 -19.01
C LYS A 181 -22.95 -21.91 -19.72
N ASN A 182 -24.20 -22.36 -19.71
CA ASN A 182 -25.30 -21.67 -20.39
C ASN A 182 -25.58 -20.28 -19.82
N TYR A 183 -25.48 -20.14 -18.50
CA TYR A 183 -25.60 -18.83 -17.85
C TYR A 183 -24.56 -17.82 -18.35
N PHE A 184 -23.28 -18.22 -18.41
CA PHE A 184 -22.22 -17.32 -18.86
C PHE A 184 -22.20 -17.11 -20.38
N GLN A 185 -22.57 -18.13 -21.16
CA GLN A 185 -22.77 -17.99 -22.60
C GLN A 185 -23.82 -16.91 -22.89
N LEU A 186 -25.00 -17.00 -22.25
CA LEU A 186 -26.05 -15.99 -22.40
C LEU A 186 -25.62 -14.60 -21.89
N LEU A 187 -24.90 -14.56 -20.76
CA LEU A 187 -24.42 -13.30 -20.18
C LEU A 187 -23.48 -12.55 -21.14
N PHE A 188 -22.61 -13.27 -21.85
CA PHE A 188 -21.61 -12.68 -22.75
C PHE A 188 -22.06 -12.57 -24.21
N THR A 189 -23.30 -12.92 -24.55
CA THR A 189 -23.88 -12.66 -25.87
C THR A 189 -24.39 -11.22 -25.95
N ALA A 190 -23.93 -10.48 -26.95
CA ALA A 190 -24.32 -9.11 -27.28
C ALA A 190 -25.81 -8.99 -27.62
N ASN A 191 -26.39 -7.84 -27.27
CA ASN A 191 -27.71 -7.43 -27.73
C ASN A 191 -27.60 -6.35 -28.83
N GLN A 192 -28.72 -6.03 -29.48
CA GLN A 192 -28.79 -4.85 -30.36
C GLN A 192 -28.55 -3.57 -29.55
N THR A 193 -27.73 -2.66 -30.09
CA THR A 193 -27.34 -1.40 -29.44
C THR A 193 -27.91 -0.21 -30.20
N HIS A 194 -28.36 0.80 -29.44
CA HIS A 194 -28.85 2.08 -29.96
C HIS A 194 -28.04 3.19 -29.31
N THR A 195 -26.99 3.66 -29.99
CA THR A 195 -25.96 4.52 -29.38
C THR A 195 -26.15 6.00 -29.72
N GLU A 196 -26.94 6.34 -30.74
CA GLU A 196 -26.99 7.68 -31.34
C GLU A 196 -27.32 8.78 -30.34
N GLU A 197 -28.35 8.57 -29.52
CA GLU A 197 -28.83 9.55 -28.54
C GLU A 197 -27.76 9.85 -27.47
N VAL A 198 -27.10 8.82 -26.94
CA VAL A 198 -26.04 8.97 -25.93
C VAL A 198 -24.80 9.63 -26.54
N LEU A 199 -24.41 9.22 -27.76
CA LEU A 199 -23.23 9.77 -28.43
C LEU A 199 -23.40 11.24 -28.80
N SER A 200 -24.62 11.69 -29.13
CA SER A 200 -24.92 13.09 -29.41
C SER A 200 -24.65 14.02 -28.21
N CYS A 201 -24.64 13.47 -27.00
CA CYS A 201 -24.35 14.19 -25.77
C CYS A 201 -22.85 14.25 -25.43
N ILE A 202 -22.02 13.47 -26.12
CA ILE A 202 -20.58 13.37 -25.84
C ILE A 202 -19.84 14.51 -26.55
N THR A 203 -18.91 15.13 -25.83
CA THR A 203 -18.02 16.14 -26.37
C THR A 203 -16.64 15.54 -26.66
N ARG A 204 -16.03 15.98 -27.76
CA ARG A 204 -14.65 15.62 -28.09
C ARG A 204 -13.72 16.19 -27.00
N SER A 205 -13.02 15.31 -26.30
CA SER A 205 -12.15 15.65 -25.16
C SER A 205 -10.68 15.30 -25.39
N ILE A 206 -10.38 14.46 -26.39
CA ILE A 206 -9.03 14.08 -26.76
C ILE A 206 -8.52 14.94 -27.92
N SER A 207 -7.37 15.56 -27.70
CA SER A 207 -6.62 16.32 -28.71
C SER A 207 -5.76 15.42 -29.61
N ASP A 208 -5.38 15.94 -30.77
CA ASP A 208 -4.50 15.20 -31.69
C ASP A 208 -3.09 14.98 -31.10
N GLN A 209 -2.61 15.89 -30.25
CA GLN A 209 -1.35 15.71 -29.53
C GLN A 209 -1.43 14.54 -28.54
N GLN A 210 -2.52 14.45 -27.76
CA GLN A 210 -2.73 13.31 -26.86
C GLN A 210 -2.83 11.99 -27.63
N ASN A 211 -3.47 11.97 -28.80
CA ASN A 211 -3.49 10.78 -29.67
C ASN A 211 -2.08 10.39 -30.14
N ARG A 212 -1.24 11.35 -30.54
CA ARG A 212 0.17 11.09 -30.89
C ARG A 212 0.93 10.50 -29.71
N ASP A 213 0.76 11.07 -28.50
CA ASP A 213 1.44 10.62 -27.29
C ASP A 213 1.03 9.20 -26.87
N LEU A 214 -0.24 8.83 -27.09
CA LEU A 214 -0.73 7.47 -26.82
C LEU A 214 -0.13 6.42 -27.77
N LEU A 215 0.17 6.82 -29.01
CA LEU A 215 0.67 5.95 -30.09
C LEU A 215 2.20 5.92 -30.26
N VAL A 216 2.95 6.65 -29.43
CA VAL A 216 4.43 6.60 -29.43
C VAL A 216 4.94 5.15 -29.35
N PRO A 217 6.02 4.75 -30.05
CA PRO A 217 6.57 3.40 -29.97
C PRO A 217 6.79 2.92 -28.54
N VAL A 218 6.51 1.65 -28.26
CA VAL A 218 6.62 1.08 -26.90
C VAL A 218 8.08 0.88 -26.52
N THR A 219 8.47 1.46 -25.39
CA THR A 219 9.83 1.33 -24.85
C THR A 219 9.98 0.07 -24.00
N GLU A 220 11.21 -0.45 -23.88
CA GLU A 220 11.49 -1.60 -23.00
C GLU A 220 11.13 -1.29 -21.54
N GLU A 221 11.43 -0.07 -21.09
CA GLU A 221 11.15 0.36 -19.72
C GLU A 221 9.65 0.33 -19.41
N GLU A 222 8.78 0.74 -20.34
CA GLU A 222 7.33 0.65 -20.16
C GLU A 222 6.86 -0.80 -19.92
N VAL A 223 7.39 -1.75 -20.70
CA VAL A 223 7.05 -3.17 -20.59
C VAL A 223 7.58 -3.76 -19.28
N LYS A 224 8.83 -3.44 -18.93
CA LYS A 224 9.45 -3.88 -17.68
C LYS A 224 8.71 -3.34 -16.46
N VAL A 225 8.37 -2.05 -16.47
CA VAL A 225 7.56 -1.42 -15.42
C VAL A 225 6.19 -2.08 -15.31
N ALA A 226 5.55 -2.45 -16.42
CA ALA A 226 4.29 -3.20 -16.41
C ALA A 226 4.45 -4.59 -15.77
N ALA A 227 5.54 -5.31 -16.08
CA ALA A 227 5.84 -6.63 -15.51
C ALA A 227 6.17 -6.60 -14.00
N PHE A 228 7.01 -5.66 -13.56
CA PHE A 228 7.51 -5.59 -12.19
C PHE A 228 6.54 -4.92 -11.21
N ASN A 229 5.58 -4.14 -11.70
CA ASN A 229 4.48 -3.61 -10.88
C ASN A 229 3.46 -4.68 -10.46
N MET A 230 3.53 -5.89 -11.01
CA MET A 230 2.67 -7.00 -10.60
C MET A 230 3.24 -7.70 -9.37
N HIS A 231 2.41 -8.00 -8.38
CA HIS A 231 2.88 -8.76 -7.24
C HIS A 231 3.26 -10.21 -7.67
N PRO A 232 4.45 -10.74 -7.29
CA PRO A 232 4.94 -12.06 -7.72
C PRO A 232 3.97 -13.22 -7.48
N ASP A 233 3.32 -13.27 -6.30
CA ASP A 233 2.35 -14.31 -5.92
C ASP A 233 0.93 -14.17 -6.52
N LYS A 234 0.71 -13.35 -7.56
CA LYS A 234 -0.62 -13.29 -8.23
C LYS A 234 -0.90 -14.61 -8.95
N ALA A 235 -2.19 -14.94 -9.11
CA ALA A 235 -2.60 -16.17 -9.79
C ALA A 235 -2.24 -16.09 -11.29
N PRO A 236 -1.83 -17.22 -11.90
CA PRO A 236 -1.56 -17.31 -13.33
C PRO A 236 -2.85 -17.44 -14.15
N GLY A 237 -2.73 -17.30 -15.48
CA GLY A 237 -3.78 -17.61 -16.44
C GLY A 237 -3.79 -19.10 -16.84
N PRO A 238 -4.39 -19.46 -17.98
CA PRO A 238 -4.34 -20.81 -18.55
C PRO A 238 -2.94 -21.38 -18.75
N ASP A 239 -1.95 -20.55 -19.07
CA ASP A 239 -0.54 -20.96 -19.26
C ASP A 239 0.16 -21.45 -17.98
N GLY A 240 -0.44 -21.23 -16.80
CA GLY A 240 0.11 -21.61 -15.51
C GLY A 240 1.32 -20.78 -15.04
N MET A 241 1.80 -19.81 -15.83
CA MET A 241 2.97 -18.99 -15.50
C MET A 241 2.62 -17.80 -14.59
N THR A 242 3.36 -17.64 -13.50
CA THR A 242 3.13 -16.54 -12.53
C THR A 242 3.96 -15.31 -12.87
N PRO A 243 3.62 -14.11 -12.35
CA PRO A 243 4.50 -12.94 -12.51
C PRO A 243 5.91 -13.17 -11.95
N ALA A 244 6.06 -14.00 -10.91
CA ALA A 244 7.35 -14.36 -10.35
C ALA A 244 8.28 -15.03 -11.38
N PHE A 245 7.74 -15.85 -12.28
CA PHE A 245 8.51 -16.47 -13.36
C PHE A 245 9.17 -15.41 -14.26
N PHE A 246 8.38 -14.46 -14.78
CA PHE A 246 8.89 -13.41 -15.67
C PHE A 246 9.85 -12.46 -14.95
N GLN A 247 9.55 -12.08 -13.71
CA GLN A 247 10.37 -11.14 -12.94
C GLN A 247 11.74 -11.73 -12.58
N LYS A 248 11.79 -13.03 -12.29
CA LYS A 248 13.03 -13.71 -11.89
C LYS A 248 13.92 -14.10 -13.04
N ASN A 249 13.32 -14.38 -14.19
CA ASN A 249 14.03 -14.81 -15.39
C ASN A 249 14.06 -13.71 -16.45
N TRP A 250 13.90 -12.43 -16.06
CA TRP A 250 13.79 -11.30 -16.99
C TRP A 250 14.99 -11.17 -17.94
N LEU A 251 16.20 -11.51 -17.47
CA LEU A 251 17.41 -11.50 -18.32
C LEU A 251 17.33 -12.49 -19.50
N LEU A 252 16.56 -13.57 -19.33
CA LEU A 252 16.39 -14.61 -20.35
C LEU A 252 15.15 -14.32 -21.21
N VAL A 253 14.01 -14.06 -20.57
CA VAL A 253 12.70 -13.97 -21.26
C VAL A 253 12.33 -12.54 -21.67
N GLY A 254 12.98 -11.53 -21.12
CA GLY A 254 12.57 -10.12 -21.21
C GLY A 254 12.52 -9.58 -22.65
N ASN A 255 13.51 -9.94 -23.47
CA ASN A 255 13.56 -9.50 -24.87
C ASN A 255 12.36 -10.01 -25.68
N ASP A 256 12.00 -11.30 -25.53
CA ASP A 256 10.85 -11.89 -26.22
C ASP A 256 9.53 -11.24 -25.76
N VAL A 257 9.40 -10.95 -24.46
CA VAL A 257 8.23 -10.24 -23.90
C VAL A 257 8.09 -8.83 -24.47
N VAL A 258 9.20 -8.10 -24.58
CA VAL A 258 9.24 -6.75 -25.14
C VAL A 258 8.89 -6.78 -26.62
N ASN A 259 9.46 -7.72 -27.38
CA ASN A 259 9.23 -7.87 -28.81
C ASN A 259 7.77 -8.18 -29.12
N VAL A 260 7.15 -9.15 -28.42
CA VAL A 260 5.71 -9.44 -28.61
C VAL A 260 4.84 -8.25 -28.24
N THR A 261 5.20 -7.49 -27.19
CA THR A 261 4.44 -6.30 -26.81
C THR A 261 4.56 -5.22 -27.90
N ARG A 262 5.75 -4.96 -28.43
CA ARG A 262 5.95 -3.99 -29.53
C ARG A 262 5.21 -4.40 -30.78
N GLN A 263 5.35 -5.65 -31.20
CA GLN A 263 4.67 -6.21 -32.38
C GLN A 263 3.15 -6.05 -32.27
N PHE A 264 2.56 -6.26 -31.09
CA PHE A 264 1.13 -6.00 -30.89
C PHE A 264 0.76 -4.52 -31.10
N PHE A 265 1.55 -3.58 -30.58
CA PHE A 265 1.27 -2.14 -30.79
C PHE A 265 1.48 -1.70 -32.25
N GLU A 266 2.40 -2.33 -32.97
CA GLU A 266 2.69 -2.08 -34.39
C GLU A 266 1.68 -2.71 -35.34
N THR A 267 1.23 -3.93 -35.06
CA THR A 267 0.36 -4.70 -35.98
C THR A 267 -1.11 -4.77 -35.54
N GLY A 268 -1.38 -4.73 -34.23
CA GLY A 268 -2.70 -5.03 -33.65
C GLY A 268 -3.01 -6.52 -33.55
N VAL A 269 -2.05 -7.40 -33.83
CA VAL A 269 -2.21 -8.85 -33.81
C VAL A 269 -1.64 -9.44 -32.53
N LEU A 270 -2.39 -10.32 -31.88
CA LEU A 270 -1.95 -11.08 -30.71
C LEU A 270 -1.56 -12.50 -31.15
N PRO A 271 -0.48 -13.09 -30.61
CA PRO A 271 -0.19 -14.51 -30.73
C PRO A 271 -1.38 -15.38 -30.28
N ASN A 272 -1.52 -16.55 -30.91
CA ASN A 272 -2.56 -17.52 -30.56
C ASN A 272 -2.43 -17.94 -29.09
N HIS A 273 -3.56 -18.19 -28.43
CA HIS A 273 -3.66 -18.55 -27.02
C HIS A 273 -3.16 -17.51 -26.01
N MET A 274 -2.58 -16.38 -26.43
CA MET A 274 -2.10 -15.34 -25.52
C MET A 274 -3.25 -14.73 -24.71
N ASN A 275 -4.43 -14.55 -25.34
CA ASN A 275 -5.60 -13.93 -24.73
C ASN A 275 -6.55 -14.94 -24.04
N ASP A 276 -6.23 -16.23 -24.02
CA ASP A 276 -7.04 -17.24 -23.35
C ASP A 276 -7.15 -16.91 -21.85
N THR A 277 -8.34 -17.09 -21.29
CA THR A 277 -8.65 -16.61 -19.94
C THR A 277 -9.47 -17.61 -19.14
N ASN A 278 -9.04 -17.88 -17.90
CA ASN A 278 -9.80 -18.71 -16.98
C ASN A 278 -10.75 -17.87 -16.11
N ILE A 279 -12.03 -18.23 -16.03
CA ILE A 279 -12.99 -17.64 -15.10
C ILE A 279 -13.08 -18.51 -13.84
N VAL A 280 -12.78 -17.93 -12.69
CA VAL A 280 -12.96 -18.58 -11.37
C VAL A 280 -14.10 -17.94 -10.61
N LEU A 281 -14.99 -18.76 -10.06
CA LEU A 281 -16.17 -18.30 -9.32
C LEU A 281 -15.86 -18.14 -7.83
N ILE A 282 -16.07 -16.93 -7.30
CA ILE A 282 -15.90 -16.61 -5.88
C ILE A 282 -17.24 -16.29 -5.24
N PRO A 283 -17.63 -16.96 -4.13
CA PRO A 283 -18.87 -16.64 -3.42
C PRO A 283 -18.90 -15.21 -2.86
N LYS A 284 -19.98 -14.47 -3.13
CA LYS A 284 -20.22 -13.13 -2.53
C LYS A 284 -20.74 -13.23 -1.09
N LYS A 285 -21.41 -14.33 -0.75
CA LYS A 285 -21.95 -14.64 0.59
C LYS A 285 -21.52 -16.04 1.03
N LYS A 286 -21.64 -16.34 2.34
CA LYS A 286 -21.16 -17.62 2.93
C LYS A 286 -21.75 -18.88 2.27
N HIS A 287 -23.03 -18.84 1.91
CA HIS A 287 -23.75 -19.97 1.33
C HIS A 287 -24.48 -19.48 0.08
N PRO A 288 -23.81 -19.45 -1.09
CA PRO A 288 -24.46 -19.06 -2.34
C PRO A 288 -25.48 -20.11 -2.75
N THR A 289 -26.67 -19.66 -3.13
CA THR A 289 -27.76 -20.51 -3.63
C THR A 289 -28.02 -20.28 -5.11
N LEU A 290 -27.62 -19.12 -5.65
CA LEU A 290 -27.83 -18.72 -7.05
C LEU A 290 -26.51 -18.31 -7.72
N LEU A 291 -26.43 -18.44 -9.04
CA LEU A 291 -25.28 -18.01 -9.86
C LEU A 291 -25.00 -16.50 -9.76
N THR A 292 -26.03 -15.69 -9.56
CA THR A 292 -25.93 -14.23 -9.39
C THR A 292 -25.16 -13.83 -8.13
N GLU A 293 -25.08 -14.74 -7.15
CA GLU A 293 -24.39 -14.59 -5.87
C GLU A 293 -22.92 -15.02 -5.92
N LEU A 294 -22.47 -15.45 -7.10
CA LEU A 294 -21.08 -15.72 -7.41
C LEU A 294 -20.49 -14.53 -8.19
N ARG A 295 -19.20 -14.26 -7.95
CA ARG A 295 -18.43 -13.28 -8.69
C ARG A 295 -17.47 -14.00 -9.64
N PRO A 296 -17.58 -13.78 -10.97
CA PRO A 296 -16.59 -14.28 -11.91
C PRO A 296 -15.32 -13.43 -11.79
N ILE A 297 -14.16 -14.08 -11.69
CA ILE A 297 -12.85 -13.43 -11.77
C ILE A 297 -12.10 -14.02 -12.96
N ALA A 298 -11.73 -13.14 -13.89
CA ALA A 298 -10.95 -13.48 -15.07
C ALA A 298 -9.46 -13.54 -14.73
N LEU A 299 -8.82 -14.66 -15.04
CA LEU A 299 -7.40 -14.93 -14.89
C LEU A 299 -6.80 -15.07 -16.30
N CYS A 300 -6.39 -13.96 -16.89
CA CYS A 300 -5.67 -13.96 -18.18
C CYS A 300 -4.18 -14.25 -17.98
N ASN A 301 -3.53 -14.73 -19.05
CA ASN A 301 -2.09 -14.99 -19.08
C ASN A 301 -1.29 -13.74 -18.70
N VAL A 302 -0.13 -13.94 -18.09
CA VAL A 302 0.67 -12.81 -17.59
C VAL A 302 1.17 -11.92 -18.73
N LEU A 303 1.51 -12.50 -19.89
CA LEU A 303 1.87 -11.73 -21.08
C LEU A 303 0.75 -10.78 -21.51
N MET A 304 -0.50 -11.26 -21.57
CA MET A 304 -1.64 -10.40 -21.90
C MET A 304 -1.85 -9.29 -20.86
N ARG A 305 -1.63 -9.60 -19.58
CA ARG A 305 -1.66 -8.59 -18.51
C ARG A 305 -0.58 -7.53 -18.64
N ILE A 306 0.58 -7.85 -19.22
CA ILE A 306 1.63 -6.86 -19.50
C ILE A 306 1.14 -5.90 -20.57
N VAL A 307 0.63 -6.41 -21.69
CA VAL A 307 0.07 -5.60 -22.79
C VAL A 307 -1.04 -4.66 -22.29
N THR A 308 -2.06 -5.21 -21.62
CA THR A 308 -3.18 -4.39 -21.12
C THR A 308 -2.74 -3.40 -20.04
N LYS A 309 -1.68 -3.70 -19.29
CA LYS A 309 -1.10 -2.78 -18.32
C LYS A 309 -0.34 -1.63 -18.97
N VAL A 310 0.38 -1.85 -20.07
CA VAL A 310 1.02 -0.78 -20.86
C VAL A 310 -0.06 0.17 -21.40
N ILE A 311 -1.11 -0.35 -22.03
CA ILE A 311 -2.25 0.45 -22.52
C ILE A 311 -2.88 1.24 -21.37
N ALA A 312 -3.17 0.58 -20.24
CA ALA A 312 -3.77 1.23 -19.07
C ALA A 312 -2.88 2.34 -18.49
N ASN A 313 -1.55 2.16 -18.49
CA ASN A 313 -0.63 3.18 -17.99
C ASN A 313 -0.56 4.40 -18.91
N ARG A 314 -0.66 4.22 -20.22
CA ARG A 314 -0.77 5.32 -21.19
C ARG A 314 -2.11 6.03 -21.10
N LEU A 315 -3.21 5.27 -21.04
CA LEU A 315 -4.58 5.80 -20.94
C LEU A 315 -4.74 6.71 -19.70
N LYS A 316 -4.16 6.34 -18.56
CA LYS A 316 -4.19 7.16 -17.33
C LYS A 316 -3.70 8.60 -17.50
N LYS A 317 -2.80 8.85 -18.45
CA LYS A 317 -2.25 10.19 -18.68
C LYS A 317 -3.30 11.15 -19.24
N VAL A 318 -4.35 10.64 -19.88
CA VAL A 318 -5.41 11.45 -20.51
C VAL A 318 -6.76 11.35 -19.79
N LEU A 319 -6.94 10.42 -18.84
CA LEU A 319 -8.25 10.20 -18.21
C LEU A 319 -8.81 11.42 -17.48
N ASP A 320 -7.97 12.32 -16.96
CA ASP A 320 -8.46 13.49 -16.23
C ASP A 320 -9.16 14.51 -17.16
N SER A 321 -8.81 14.55 -18.45
CA SER A 321 -9.50 15.38 -19.44
C SER A 321 -10.78 14.74 -19.98
N VAL A 322 -10.96 13.43 -19.78
CA VAL A 322 -12.08 12.66 -20.34
C VAL A 322 -13.20 12.43 -19.33
N ILE A 323 -12.87 12.27 -18.05
CA ILE A 323 -13.83 11.82 -17.03
C ILE A 323 -14.29 12.96 -16.14
N SER A 324 -15.61 13.18 -16.06
CA SER A 324 -16.25 14.23 -15.27
C SER A 324 -15.92 14.16 -13.77
N ASP A 325 -15.84 15.32 -13.09
CA ASP A 325 -15.58 15.45 -11.64
C ASP A 325 -16.52 14.64 -10.73
N THR A 326 -17.71 14.33 -11.22
CA THR A 326 -18.73 13.53 -10.54
C THR A 326 -18.40 12.04 -10.48
N GLN A 327 -17.41 11.57 -11.25
CA GLN A 327 -16.86 10.21 -11.18
C GLN A 327 -15.52 10.22 -10.43
N SER A 328 -15.46 9.52 -9.30
CA SER A 328 -14.26 9.51 -8.44
C SER A 328 -13.51 8.16 -8.41
N ALA A 329 -14.00 7.12 -9.09
CA ALA A 329 -13.36 5.80 -9.06
C ALA A 329 -12.20 5.66 -10.03
N PHE A 330 -11.18 4.89 -9.63
CA PHE A 330 -10.00 4.48 -10.41
C PHE A 330 -9.07 5.59 -10.93
N LEU A 331 -9.41 6.87 -10.74
CA LEU A 331 -8.63 8.01 -11.22
C LEU A 331 -7.55 8.43 -10.21
N PRO A 332 -6.29 8.64 -10.65
CA PRO A 332 -5.26 9.26 -9.81
C PRO A 332 -5.72 10.63 -9.29
N GLY A 333 -5.40 10.94 -8.03
CA GLY A 333 -5.72 12.26 -7.43
C GLY A 333 -7.16 12.43 -6.92
N ARG A 334 -8.12 11.58 -7.34
CA ARG A 334 -9.50 11.57 -6.83
C ARG A 334 -9.63 10.57 -5.67
N LEU A 335 -10.22 11.02 -4.56
CA LEU A 335 -10.35 10.18 -3.36
C LEU A 335 -11.78 9.68 -3.20
N ILE A 336 -11.93 8.41 -2.81
CA ILE A 336 -13.23 7.84 -2.41
C ILE A 336 -13.90 8.64 -1.28
N SER A 337 -13.11 9.28 -0.42
CA SER A 337 -13.62 10.15 0.64
C SER A 337 -14.37 11.37 0.10
N ASP A 338 -13.97 11.92 -1.04
CA ASP A 338 -14.62 13.11 -1.61
C ASP A 338 -16.07 12.80 -1.99
N ASN A 339 -16.27 11.67 -2.66
CA ASN A 339 -17.60 11.22 -3.06
C ASN A 339 -18.49 10.95 -1.83
N ILE A 340 -17.94 10.29 -0.80
CA ILE A 340 -18.65 10.06 0.46
C ILE A 340 -19.00 11.39 1.14
N MET A 341 -18.08 12.35 1.20
CA MET A 341 -18.29 13.64 1.86
C MET A 341 -19.36 14.48 1.19
N VAL A 342 -19.37 14.52 -0.16
CA VAL A 342 -20.39 15.24 -0.94
C VAL A 342 -21.75 14.55 -0.81
N SER A 343 -21.81 13.24 -1.03
CA SER A 343 -23.05 12.46 -0.92
C SER A 343 -23.66 12.57 0.48
N PHE A 344 -22.85 12.48 1.53
CA PHE A 344 -23.30 12.64 2.92
C PHE A 344 -23.85 14.04 3.20
N GLU A 345 -23.24 15.09 2.63
CA GLU A 345 -23.72 16.46 2.79
C GLU A 345 -25.06 16.70 2.09
N ILE A 346 -25.27 16.08 0.92
CA ILE A 346 -26.57 16.06 0.25
C ILE A 346 -27.61 15.30 1.08
N MET A 347 -27.30 14.09 1.58
CA MET A 347 -28.21 13.34 2.45
C MET A 347 -28.60 14.13 3.70
N HIS A 348 -27.63 14.82 4.32
CA HIS A 348 -27.87 15.70 5.47
C HIS A 348 -28.80 16.87 5.10
N TYR A 349 -28.61 17.49 3.92
CA TYR A 349 -29.52 18.50 3.41
C TYR A 349 -30.95 17.98 3.23
N LEU A 350 -31.14 16.83 2.58
CA LEU A 350 -32.45 16.21 2.36
C LEU A 350 -33.18 15.97 3.69
N LYS A 351 -32.49 15.43 4.70
CA LYS A 351 -33.06 15.16 6.03
C LYS A 351 -33.47 16.43 6.78
N ARG A 352 -32.80 17.56 6.54
CA ARG A 352 -33.10 18.84 7.22
C ARG A 352 -34.10 19.71 6.47
N LYS A 353 -34.35 19.43 5.19
CA LYS A 353 -35.34 20.15 4.39
C LYS A 353 -36.76 19.76 4.80
N LYS A 354 -37.29 20.43 5.82
CA LYS A 354 -38.62 20.20 6.41
C LYS A 354 -39.73 21.10 5.83
N PHE A 355 -39.35 22.20 5.19
CA PHE A 355 -40.28 23.21 4.68
C PHE A 355 -39.89 23.62 3.25
N GLY A 356 -40.82 24.26 2.54
CA GLY A 356 -40.66 24.74 1.17
C GLY A 356 -41.46 23.90 0.16
N LYS A 357 -41.75 24.51 -1.00
CA LYS A 357 -42.58 23.92 -2.07
C LYS A 357 -41.92 22.71 -2.74
N ASP A 358 -40.63 22.82 -3.06
CA ASP A 358 -39.91 21.76 -3.76
C ASP A 358 -39.53 20.61 -2.81
N GLY A 359 -39.89 19.38 -3.16
CA GLY A 359 -39.38 18.14 -2.57
C GLY A 359 -38.26 17.55 -3.43
N PHE A 360 -37.27 16.88 -2.82
CA PHE A 360 -36.15 16.28 -3.54
C PHE A 360 -36.03 14.79 -3.23
N MET A 361 -35.44 14.05 -4.16
CA MET A 361 -35.07 12.66 -3.98
C MET A 361 -33.62 12.39 -4.36
N ALA A 362 -33.05 11.36 -3.75
CA ALA A 362 -31.79 10.77 -4.14
C ALA A 362 -31.99 9.30 -4.47
N LEU A 363 -31.74 8.94 -5.73
CA LEU A 363 -31.87 7.58 -6.23
C LEU A 363 -30.50 6.90 -6.17
N LYS A 364 -30.39 5.87 -5.34
CA LYS A 364 -29.21 5.00 -5.31
C LYS A 364 -29.44 3.84 -6.27
N LEU A 365 -28.65 3.79 -7.34
CA LEU A 365 -28.74 2.76 -8.38
C LEU A 365 -27.74 1.63 -8.11
N ASP A 366 -28.16 0.39 -8.38
CA ASP A 366 -27.30 -0.81 -8.39
C ASP A 366 -27.29 -1.40 -9.81
N MET A 367 -26.11 -1.49 -10.43
CA MET A 367 -25.97 -2.05 -11.77
C MET A 367 -25.83 -3.58 -11.70
N SER A 368 -26.67 -4.30 -12.44
CA SER A 368 -26.61 -5.75 -12.57
C SER A 368 -25.45 -6.16 -13.46
N LYS A 369 -24.46 -6.87 -12.89
CA LYS A 369 -23.32 -7.46 -13.64
C LYS A 369 -22.60 -6.40 -14.50
N ALA A 370 -22.30 -5.25 -13.90
CA ALA A 370 -21.90 -4.02 -14.57
C ALA A 370 -20.75 -4.17 -15.59
N TYR A 371 -19.76 -5.02 -15.33
CA TYR A 371 -18.66 -5.28 -16.27
C TYR A 371 -19.04 -6.28 -17.38
N ASP A 372 -19.80 -7.31 -17.03
CA ASP A 372 -20.05 -8.47 -17.89
C ASP A 372 -21.03 -8.13 -19.03
N ARG A 373 -21.78 -7.03 -18.91
CA ARG A 373 -22.84 -6.61 -19.84
C ARG A 373 -22.46 -5.48 -20.81
N ILE A 374 -21.26 -4.89 -20.70
CA ILE A 374 -20.89 -3.75 -21.56
C ILE A 374 -20.75 -4.21 -23.01
N GLU A 375 -21.50 -3.57 -23.90
CA GLU A 375 -21.44 -3.83 -25.34
C GLU A 375 -20.16 -3.24 -25.95
N TRP A 376 -19.41 -4.04 -26.72
CA TRP A 376 -18.16 -3.58 -27.32
C TRP A 376 -18.38 -2.53 -28.41
N LYS A 377 -19.53 -2.58 -29.11
CA LYS A 377 -19.93 -1.55 -30.07
C LYS A 377 -20.06 -0.18 -29.38
N PHE A 378 -20.75 -0.13 -28.24
CA PHE A 378 -20.85 1.09 -27.44
C PHE A 378 -19.49 1.59 -26.95
N LEU A 379 -18.61 0.70 -26.48
CA LEU A 379 -17.24 1.08 -26.11
C LEU A 379 -16.49 1.71 -27.28
N SER A 380 -16.55 1.10 -28.47
CA SER A 380 -15.92 1.65 -29.68
C SER A 380 -16.45 3.03 -30.01
N ASP A 381 -17.78 3.18 -30.00
CA ASP A 381 -18.44 4.42 -30.40
C ASP A 381 -18.15 5.56 -29.42
N ILE A 382 -18.13 5.29 -28.11
CA ILE A 382 -17.76 6.28 -27.09
C ILE A 382 -16.31 6.73 -27.25
N LEU A 383 -15.37 5.81 -27.51
CA LEU A 383 -13.97 6.17 -27.74
C LEU A 383 -13.84 7.08 -28.97
N SER A 384 -14.51 6.75 -30.07
CA SER A 384 -14.53 7.58 -31.28
C SER A 384 -15.17 8.94 -31.02
N ALA A 385 -16.31 9.01 -30.33
CA ALA A 385 -17.00 10.28 -30.01
C ALA A 385 -16.17 11.19 -29.10
N MET A 386 -15.35 10.62 -28.19
CA MET A 386 -14.41 11.38 -27.37
C MET A 386 -13.19 11.88 -28.14
N GLY A 387 -12.95 11.39 -29.36
CA GLY A 387 -11.85 11.79 -30.23
C GLY A 387 -10.60 10.90 -30.15
N PHE A 388 -10.69 9.68 -29.59
CA PHE A 388 -9.58 8.73 -29.67
C PHE A 388 -9.37 8.28 -31.13
N SER A 389 -8.11 8.14 -31.53
CA SER A 389 -7.77 7.68 -32.89
C SER A 389 -8.26 6.25 -33.14
N ASP A 390 -8.65 5.96 -34.39
CA ASP A 390 -9.11 4.62 -34.79
C ASP A 390 -8.08 3.54 -34.50
N ARG A 391 -6.79 3.87 -34.64
CA ARG A 391 -5.69 2.96 -34.31
C ARG A 391 -5.69 2.60 -32.83
N TRP A 392 -5.85 3.58 -31.95
CA TRP A 392 -5.90 3.35 -30.50
C TRP A 392 -7.13 2.51 -30.11
N THR A 393 -8.29 2.87 -30.66
CA THR A 393 -9.55 2.13 -30.47
C THR A 393 -9.42 0.69 -30.95
N HIS A 394 -8.78 0.45 -32.10
CA HIS A 394 -8.50 -0.89 -32.62
C HIS A 394 -7.66 -1.72 -31.64
N LEU A 395 -6.57 -1.18 -31.10
CA LEU A 395 -5.72 -1.88 -30.11
C LEU A 395 -6.52 -2.28 -28.86
N ILE A 396 -7.36 -1.38 -28.35
CA ILE A 396 -8.25 -1.66 -27.20
C ILE A 396 -9.24 -2.78 -27.55
N LEU A 397 -9.91 -2.69 -28.71
CA LEU A 397 -10.87 -3.69 -29.13
C LEU A 397 -10.23 -5.06 -29.29
N ARG A 398 -9.05 -5.16 -29.91
CA ARG A 398 -8.31 -6.43 -30.03
C ARG A 398 -8.00 -7.06 -28.67
N CYS A 399 -7.76 -6.25 -27.63
CA CYS A 399 -7.56 -6.76 -26.29
C CYS A 399 -8.82 -7.38 -25.68
N VAL A 400 -10.01 -6.80 -25.92
CA VAL A 400 -11.26 -7.26 -25.29
C VAL A 400 -12.03 -8.27 -26.13
N SER A 401 -11.96 -8.20 -27.47
CA SER A 401 -12.83 -8.98 -28.36
C SER A 401 -12.28 -10.34 -28.78
N THR A 402 -10.98 -10.58 -28.63
CA THR A 402 -10.31 -11.82 -29.06
C THR A 402 -10.13 -12.83 -27.91
N VAL A 403 -10.87 -12.66 -26.81
CA VAL A 403 -10.74 -13.49 -25.61
C VAL A 403 -11.60 -14.74 -25.72
N GLU A 404 -11.05 -15.88 -25.29
CA GLU A 404 -11.80 -17.11 -25.06
C GLU A 404 -11.82 -17.45 -23.56
N TYR A 405 -12.99 -17.79 -23.03
CA TYR A 405 -13.16 -18.09 -21.62
C TYR A 405 -13.36 -19.58 -21.34
N ASN A 406 -12.60 -20.11 -20.38
CA ASN A 406 -12.85 -21.39 -19.73
C ASN A 406 -13.19 -21.18 -18.26
N ILE A 407 -14.34 -21.69 -17.79
CA ILE A 407 -14.72 -21.58 -16.38
C ILE A 407 -14.10 -22.76 -15.63
N ILE A 408 -13.32 -22.46 -14.59
CA ILE A 408 -12.64 -23.46 -13.76
C ILE A 408 -13.25 -23.48 -12.37
N HIS A 409 -13.71 -24.66 -11.95
CA HIS A 409 -14.14 -24.89 -10.57
C HIS A 409 -13.77 -26.30 -10.07
N GLY A 410 -12.89 -26.35 -9.08
CA GLY A 410 -12.41 -27.64 -8.56
C GLY A 410 -11.63 -28.39 -9.64
N ASP A 411 -12.16 -29.55 -10.03
CA ASP A 411 -11.61 -30.42 -11.07
C ASP A 411 -12.40 -30.32 -12.38
N PHE A 412 -13.37 -29.39 -12.48
CA PHE A 412 -14.22 -29.20 -13.66
C PHE A 412 -13.79 -27.98 -14.46
N GLU A 413 -13.75 -28.15 -15.78
CA GLU A 413 -13.50 -27.11 -16.80
C GLU A 413 -14.71 -27.04 -17.73
N MET A 414 -15.24 -25.84 -17.95
CA MET A 414 -16.44 -25.60 -18.76
C MET A 414 -16.13 -24.51 -19.80
N GLY A 415 -16.20 -24.85 -21.08
CA GLY A 415 -15.88 -23.93 -22.18
C GLY A 415 -15.56 -24.66 -23.49
N PRO A 416 -15.01 -23.96 -24.50
CA PRO A 416 -14.78 -22.52 -24.50
C PRO A 416 -16.10 -21.73 -24.59
N ILE A 417 -16.14 -20.55 -23.98
CA ILE A 417 -17.17 -19.55 -24.17
C ILE A 417 -16.55 -18.43 -25.00
N ILE A 418 -17.12 -18.18 -26.18
CA ILE A 418 -16.73 -17.08 -27.07
C ILE A 418 -17.68 -15.91 -26.79
N PRO A 419 -17.21 -14.84 -26.12
CA PRO A 419 -18.03 -13.68 -25.81
C PRO A 419 -18.18 -12.77 -27.03
N SER A 420 -19.28 -12.02 -27.09
CA SER A 420 -19.47 -10.87 -27.99
C SER A 420 -19.68 -9.55 -27.23
N ARG A 421 -19.67 -9.59 -25.89
CA ARG A 421 -19.67 -8.42 -25.01
C ARG A 421 -18.96 -8.67 -23.69
N GLY A 422 -18.80 -7.61 -22.91
CA GLY A 422 -18.32 -7.64 -21.52
C GLY A 422 -16.83 -7.34 -21.36
N LEU A 423 -16.45 -6.93 -20.16
CA LEU A 423 -15.08 -6.60 -19.78
C LEU A 423 -14.54 -7.56 -18.70
N ARG A 424 -13.27 -7.96 -18.81
CA ARG A 424 -12.63 -8.89 -17.86
C ARG A 424 -12.56 -8.33 -16.44
N GLN A 425 -13.18 -9.02 -15.48
CA GLN A 425 -13.03 -8.71 -14.05
C GLN A 425 -11.69 -9.22 -13.50
N GLY A 426 -10.69 -8.34 -13.41
CA GLY A 426 -9.35 -8.68 -12.92
C GLY A 426 -8.21 -8.19 -13.83
N ASP A 427 -8.56 -7.76 -15.04
CA ASP A 427 -7.64 -7.18 -16.03
C ASP A 427 -7.30 -5.71 -15.67
N PRO A 428 -6.03 -5.26 -15.76
CA PRO A 428 -5.65 -3.89 -15.46
C PRO A 428 -6.33 -2.81 -16.30
N LEU A 429 -6.78 -3.12 -17.52
CA LEU A 429 -7.37 -2.16 -18.45
C LEU A 429 -8.88 -1.96 -18.22
N SER A 430 -9.62 -3.03 -17.92
CA SER A 430 -11.08 -3.01 -17.79
C SER A 430 -11.67 -1.91 -16.89
N PRO A 431 -11.10 -1.56 -15.73
CA PRO A 431 -11.67 -0.50 -14.88
C PRO A 431 -11.71 0.87 -15.55
N TYR A 432 -10.75 1.17 -16.43
CA TYR A 432 -10.66 2.45 -17.13
C TYR A 432 -11.63 2.50 -18.31
N LEU A 433 -11.76 1.39 -19.04
CA LEU A 433 -12.77 1.27 -20.10
C LEU A 433 -14.19 1.37 -19.52
N PHE A 434 -14.42 0.79 -18.34
CA PHE A 434 -15.70 0.88 -17.64
C PHE A 434 -16.09 2.34 -17.35
N ILE A 435 -15.18 3.14 -16.78
CA ILE A 435 -15.50 4.54 -16.46
C ILE A 435 -15.64 5.40 -17.71
N ILE A 436 -14.95 5.08 -18.81
CA ILE A 436 -15.15 5.73 -20.12
C ILE A 436 -16.57 5.46 -20.62
N CYS A 437 -17.05 4.21 -20.59
CA CYS A 437 -18.44 3.90 -20.94
C CYS A 437 -19.45 4.60 -20.01
N ALA A 438 -19.16 4.65 -18.70
CA ALA A 438 -20.02 5.32 -17.72
C ALA A 438 -20.08 6.85 -17.89
N GLU A 439 -19.10 7.46 -18.58
CA GLU A 439 -19.18 8.87 -18.96
C GLU A 439 -20.35 9.13 -19.93
N GLY A 440 -20.77 8.13 -20.71
CA GLY A 440 -22.00 8.17 -21.50
C GLY A 440 -23.24 8.49 -20.65
N LEU A 441 -23.39 7.83 -19.50
CA LEU A 441 -24.46 8.12 -18.55
C LEU A 441 -24.34 9.55 -17.99
N THR A 442 -23.12 9.98 -17.67
CA THR A 442 -22.85 11.33 -17.17
C THR A 442 -23.23 12.41 -18.18
N ALA A 443 -22.86 12.22 -19.45
CA ALA A 443 -23.18 13.14 -20.52
C ALA A 443 -24.71 13.25 -20.73
N LEU A 444 -25.41 12.11 -20.72
CA LEU A 444 -26.86 12.05 -20.84
C LEU A 444 -27.56 12.76 -19.67
N ILE A 445 -27.09 12.57 -18.43
CA ILE A 445 -27.63 13.28 -17.25
C ILE A 445 -27.44 14.80 -17.39
N LYS A 446 -26.25 15.25 -17.81
CA LYS A 446 -25.98 16.68 -18.03
C LYS A 446 -26.86 17.27 -19.13
N HIS A 447 -27.16 16.50 -20.18
CA HIS A 447 -28.08 16.91 -21.22
C HIS A 447 -29.50 17.12 -20.65
N TYR A 448 -30.03 16.15 -19.89
CA TYR A 448 -31.35 16.26 -19.25
C TYR A 448 -31.41 17.42 -18.23
N GLU A 449 -30.32 17.70 -17.53
CA GLU A 449 -30.19 18.83 -16.61
C GLU A 449 -30.21 20.18 -17.37
N THR A 450 -29.47 20.28 -18.47
CA THR A 450 -29.42 21.49 -19.31
C THR A 450 -30.78 21.77 -19.97
N SER A 451 -31.47 20.72 -20.39
CA SER A 451 -32.84 20.76 -20.92
C SER A 451 -33.92 21.01 -19.84
N LYS A 452 -33.53 21.11 -18.56
CA LYS A 452 -34.41 21.30 -17.39
C LYS A 452 -35.45 20.19 -17.20
N TRP A 453 -35.24 19.01 -17.78
CA TRP A 453 -36.09 17.83 -17.55
C TRP A 453 -35.81 17.17 -16.20
N ILE A 454 -34.60 17.34 -15.69
CA ILE A 454 -34.19 16.93 -14.34
C ILE A 454 -33.55 18.12 -13.64
N GLN A 455 -33.89 18.35 -12.38
CA GLN A 455 -33.31 19.46 -11.61
C GLN A 455 -32.50 18.93 -10.44
N GLY A 456 -31.17 19.01 -10.55
CA GLY A 456 -30.24 18.56 -9.52
C GLY A 456 -30.43 19.25 -8.17
N VAL A 457 -29.76 18.72 -7.14
CA VAL A 457 -29.86 19.26 -5.78
C VAL A 457 -28.83 20.37 -5.57
N LYS A 458 -29.31 21.52 -5.09
CA LYS A 458 -28.48 22.65 -4.66
C LYS A 458 -28.59 22.84 -3.14
N ILE A 459 -27.53 22.48 -2.40
CA ILE A 459 -27.57 22.43 -0.93
C ILE A 459 -27.60 23.83 -0.26
N CYS A 460 -27.12 24.86 -0.94
CA CYS A 460 -27.19 26.27 -0.51
C CYS A 460 -26.98 27.22 -1.72
N LYS A 461 -27.28 28.52 -1.56
CA LYS A 461 -27.30 29.49 -2.68
C LYS A 461 -26.00 29.54 -3.52
N ARG A 462 -24.83 29.41 -2.88
CA ARG A 462 -23.51 29.47 -3.53
C ARG A 462 -22.94 28.10 -3.92
N ALA A 463 -23.60 27.00 -3.54
CA ALA A 463 -23.11 25.66 -3.86
C ALA A 463 -23.36 25.31 -5.34
N PRO A 464 -22.52 24.46 -5.94
CA PRO A 464 -22.83 23.89 -7.25
C PRO A 464 -24.12 23.05 -7.18
N VAL A 465 -24.84 22.98 -8.31
CA VAL A 465 -25.93 22.02 -8.49
C VAL A 465 -25.31 20.65 -8.73
N ILE A 466 -25.84 19.62 -8.07
CA ILE A 466 -25.35 18.25 -8.20
C ILE A 466 -26.52 17.37 -8.62
N SER A 467 -26.47 16.88 -9.86
CA SER A 467 -27.45 15.94 -10.43
C SER A 467 -27.04 14.48 -10.23
N HIS A 468 -25.76 14.17 -10.09
CA HIS A 468 -25.29 12.79 -9.93
C HIS A 468 -23.91 12.68 -9.25
N MET A 469 -23.63 11.52 -8.68
CA MET A 469 -22.32 11.14 -8.12
C MET A 469 -22.05 9.66 -8.42
N LEU A 470 -20.91 9.36 -9.02
CA LEU A 470 -20.54 8.02 -9.46
C LEU A 470 -19.23 7.56 -8.78
N PHE A 471 -19.23 6.31 -8.36
CA PHE A 471 -18.01 5.61 -7.96
C PHE A 471 -18.00 4.23 -8.61
N ALA A 472 -17.44 4.16 -9.82
CA ALA A 472 -17.58 3.01 -10.70
C ALA A 472 -19.07 2.71 -10.94
N ASP A 473 -19.56 1.52 -10.54
CA ASP A 473 -20.96 1.11 -10.68
C ASP A 473 -21.89 1.67 -9.58
N ASP A 474 -21.35 2.01 -8.41
CA ASP A 474 -22.12 2.62 -7.31
C ASP A 474 -22.51 4.07 -7.66
N SER A 475 -23.81 4.30 -7.93
CA SER A 475 -24.29 5.55 -8.53
C SER A 475 -25.41 6.20 -7.73
N TYR A 476 -25.35 7.53 -7.57
CA TYR A 476 -26.43 8.37 -7.07
C TYR A 476 -26.92 9.32 -8.17
N LEU A 477 -28.24 9.44 -8.30
CA LEU A 477 -28.92 10.51 -9.04
C LEU A 477 -29.72 11.38 -8.07
N PHE A 478 -29.73 12.68 -8.28
CA PHE A 478 -30.37 13.68 -7.44
C PHE A 478 -31.28 14.56 -8.29
N CYS A 479 -32.53 14.71 -7.86
CA CYS A 479 -33.58 15.37 -8.64
C CYS A 479 -34.76 15.78 -7.75
N LYS A 480 -35.78 16.43 -8.31
CA LYS A 480 -37.02 16.68 -7.57
C LYS A 480 -37.82 15.39 -7.39
N ALA A 481 -38.51 15.28 -6.25
CA ALA A 481 -39.38 14.15 -5.93
C ALA A 481 -40.78 14.35 -6.54
N GLU A 482 -40.82 14.42 -7.87
CA GLU A 482 -42.04 14.66 -8.66
C GLU A 482 -42.22 13.56 -9.71
N LEU A 483 -43.48 13.28 -10.09
CA LEU A 483 -43.79 12.24 -11.06
C LEU A 483 -43.17 12.52 -12.44
N ASN A 484 -43.13 13.79 -12.85
CA ASN A 484 -42.56 14.19 -14.14
C ASN A 484 -41.05 13.90 -14.22
N GLU A 485 -40.26 14.33 -13.22
CA GLU A 485 -38.82 14.05 -13.18
C GLU A 485 -38.54 12.55 -13.00
N ALA A 486 -39.38 11.82 -12.25
CA ALA A 486 -39.27 10.36 -12.13
C ALA A 486 -39.47 9.65 -13.49
N SER A 487 -40.46 10.08 -14.27
CA SER A 487 -40.69 9.57 -15.63
C SER A 487 -39.50 9.87 -16.55
N LYS A 488 -38.95 11.09 -16.49
CA LYS A 488 -37.75 11.46 -17.25
C LYS A 488 -36.50 10.70 -16.85
N ILE A 489 -36.34 10.38 -15.57
CA ILE A 489 -35.25 9.49 -15.12
C ILE A 489 -35.41 8.10 -15.70
N LYS A 490 -36.62 7.53 -15.70
CA LYS A 490 -36.88 6.20 -16.27
C LYS A 490 -36.56 6.15 -17.77
N GLU A 491 -36.95 7.19 -18.51
CA GLU A 491 -36.61 7.37 -19.92
C GLU A 491 -35.09 7.41 -20.13
N LEU A 492 -34.40 8.31 -19.42
CA LEU A 492 -32.93 8.44 -19.44
C LEU A 492 -32.22 7.12 -19.19
N LEU A 493 -32.65 6.40 -18.15
CA LEU A 493 -32.04 5.13 -17.77
C LEU A 493 -32.27 4.08 -18.85
N SER A 494 -33.49 4.02 -19.43
CA SER A 494 -33.80 3.09 -20.52
C SER A 494 -32.95 3.37 -21.78
N THR A 495 -32.75 4.64 -22.14
CA THR A 495 -31.87 5.04 -23.23
C THR A 495 -30.44 4.56 -22.98
N TYR A 496 -29.90 4.79 -21.78
CA TYR A 496 -28.56 4.33 -21.44
C TYR A 496 -28.42 2.80 -21.41
N GLU A 497 -29.42 2.06 -20.91
CA GLU A 497 -29.43 0.59 -20.91
C GLU A 497 -29.38 0.02 -22.34
N LYS A 498 -30.18 0.60 -23.27
CA LYS A 498 -30.20 0.20 -24.69
C LYS A 498 -28.89 0.52 -25.43
N ALA A 499 -28.23 1.60 -25.07
CA ALA A 499 -26.94 1.98 -25.66
C ALA A 499 -25.80 1.10 -25.14
N SER A 500 -25.67 0.98 -23.81
CA SER A 500 -24.49 0.40 -23.17
C SER A 500 -24.57 -1.11 -22.92
N GLY A 501 -25.78 -1.68 -22.92
CA GLY A 501 -26.09 -3.03 -22.46
C GLY A 501 -26.10 -3.19 -20.93
N GLN A 502 -25.72 -2.16 -20.17
CA GLN A 502 -25.86 -2.18 -18.72
C GLN A 502 -27.33 -2.25 -18.33
N GLN A 503 -27.61 -2.80 -17.14
CA GLN A 503 -28.97 -2.98 -16.66
C GLN A 503 -29.06 -2.64 -15.18
N ILE A 504 -30.08 -1.89 -14.80
CA ILE A 504 -30.37 -1.48 -13.43
C ILE A 504 -31.07 -2.60 -12.69
N ASN A 505 -30.60 -2.86 -11.47
CA ASN A 505 -31.24 -3.77 -10.55
C ASN A 505 -32.25 -3.00 -9.69
N THR A 506 -33.50 -2.93 -10.13
CA THR A 506 -34.58 -2.23 -9.41
C THR A 506 -34.81 -2.80 -7.99
N ASN A 507 -34.57 -4.09 -7.78
CA ASN A 507 -34.72 -4.75 -6.47
C ASN A 507 -33.65 -4.34 -5.44
N LYS A 508 -32.48 -3.90 -5.89
CA LYS A 508 -31.38 -3.45 -5.03
C LYS A 508 -31.20 -1.94 -5.02
N SER A 509 -31.72 -1.27 -6.05
CA SER A 509 -31.79 0.17 -6.11
C SER A 509 -32.79 0.67 -5.06
N THR A 510 -32.56 1.88 -4.54
CA THR A 510 -33.36 2.45 -3.45
C THR A 510 -33.47 3.96 -3.62
N VAL A 511 -34.56 4.55 -3.14
CA VAL A 511 -34.79 6.00 -3.19
C VAL A 511 -34.84 6.60 -1.78
N PHE A 512 -34.18 7.75 -1.59
CA PHE A 512 -34.25 8.55 -0.39
C PHE A 512 -35.01 9.84 -0.69
N PHE A 513 -35.89 10.28 0.21
CA PHE A 513 -36.67 11.50 0.04
C PHE A 513 -36.27 12.59 1.05
N SER A 514 -36.42 13.85 0.68
CA SER A 514 -36.33 14.96 1.63
C SER A 514 -37.50 14.94 2.63
N ALA A 515 -37.28 15.52 3.82
CA ALA A 515 -38.25 15.45 4.91
C ALA A 515 -39.58 16.17 4.64
N ASN A 516 -39.62 17.06 3.64
CA ASN A 516 -40.83 17.78 3.21
C ASN A 516 -41.60 17.09 2.08
N VAL A 517 -41.18 15.91 1.61
CA VAL A 517 -41.93 15.13 0.61
C VAL A 517 -43.09 14.40 1.29
N ILE A 518 -44.31 14.68 0.84
CA ILE A 518 -45.53 14.03 1.34
C ILE A 518 -45.63 12.57 0.89
N GLY A 519 -46.31 11.72 1.69
CA GLY A 519 -46.43 10.28 1.45
C GLY A 519 -46.94 9.93 0.05
N TYR A 520 -47.95 10.64 -0.44
CA TYR A 520 -48.50 10.45 -1.79
C TYR A 520 -47.45 10.59 -2.90
N ASN A 521 -46.61 11.63 -2.86
CA ASN A 521 -45.56 11.82 -3.87
C ASN A 521 -44.49 10.73 -3.79
N LYS A 522 -44.17 10.26 -2.57
CA LYS A 522 -43.22 9.15 -2.41
C LYS A 522 -43.73 7.88 -3.08
N GLU A 523 -45.00 7.54 -2.86
CA GLU A 523 -45.63 6.36 -3.46
C GLU A 523 -45.69 6.46 -4.99
N LEU A 524 -46.05 7.63 -5.53
CA LEU A 524 -46.05 7.88 -6.97
C LEU A 524 -44.67 7.65 -7.59
N VAL A 525 -43.63 8.24 -7.01
CA VAL A 525 -42.25 8.10 -7.48
C VAL A 525 -41.79 6.64 -7.40
N CYS A 526 -42.01 5.97 -6.27
CA CYS A 526 -41.64 4.57 -6.07
C CYS A 526 -42.33 3.65 -7.09
N ARG A 527 -43.61 3.92 -7.40
CA ARG A 527 -44.39 3.16 -8.38
C ARG A 527 -43.88 3.39 -9.80
N GLU A 528 -43.58 4.64 -10.17
CA GLU A 528 -43.10 4.98 -11.52
C GLU A 528 -41.74 4.34 -11.81
N LEU A 529 -40.80 4.47 -10.86
CA LEU A 529 -39.44 3.93 -10.97
C LEU A 529 -39.34 2.43 -10.66
N GLN A 530 -40.38 1.84 -10.07
CA GLN A 530 -40.38 0.46 -9.55
C GLN A 530 -39.25 0.20 -8.52
N ILE A 531 -38.94 1.22 -7.71
CA ILE A 531 -37.85 1.21 -6.72
C ILE A 531 -38.43 1.48 -5.33
N LYS A 532 -37.90 0.80 -4.31
CA LYS A 532 -38.36 0.92 -2.92
C LYS A 532 -37.71 2.10 -2.21
N GLU A 533 -38.44 2.70 -1.26
CA GLU A 533 -37.87 3.67 -0.32
C GLU A 533 -36.78 2.99 0.52
N ALA A 534 -35.67 3.71 0.72
CA ALA A 534 -34.50 3.21 1.43
C ALA A 534 -34.73 3.15 2.94
N ASP A 535 -34.16 2.13 3.58
CA ASP A 535 -34.10 2.03 5.05
C ASP A 535 -33.03 2.99 5.61
N GLU A 536 -33.25 3.49 6.84
CA GLU A 536 -32.29 4.33 7.58
C GLU A 536 -30.95 3.63 7.82
N SER A 537 -30.91 2.29 7.79
CA SER A 537 -29.69 1.48 7.96
C SER A 537 -28.83 1.36 6.69
N SER A 538 -29.26 1.97 5.59
CA SER A 538 -28.59 1.89 4.28
C SER A 538 -27.16 2.42 4.29
N LYS A 539 -26.28 1.73 3.55
CA LYS A 539 -24.86 2.06 3.40
C LYS A 539 -24.50 2.45 1.97
N TYR A 540 -23.48 3.27 1.83
CA TYR A 540 -22.91 3.74 0.57
C TYR A 540 -21.40 3.63 0.69
N LEU A 541 -20.80 2.96 -0.29
CA LEU A 541 -19.37 2.64 -0.29
C LEU A 541 -18.91 2.01 1.03
N GLY A 542 -19.77 1.22 1.69
CA GLY A 542 -19.49 0.53 2.95
C GLY A 542 -19.58 1.38 4.23
N LEU A 543 -19.96 2.65 4.15
CA LEU A 543 -20.20 3.55 5.28
C LEU A 543 -21.68 3.91 5.42
N PRO A 544 -22.15 4.34 6.61
CA PRO A 544 -23.52 4.81 6.81
C PRO A 544 -23.84 6.05 5.95
N ASN A 545 -25.00 6.07 5.31
CA ASN A 545 -25.44 7.20 4.46
C ASN A 545 -25.90 8.41 5.28
N MET A 546 -26.39 8.13 6.49
CA MET A 546 -26.89 9.13 7.43
C MET A 546 -26.45 8.74 8.84
N LEU A 547 -26.33 9.74 9.70
CA LEU A 547 -26.07 9.53 11.12
C LEU A 547 -27.23 10.10 11.94
N GLY A 548 -27.92 9.21 12.67
CA GLY A 548 -28.93 9.57 13.66
C GLY A 548 -28.32 10.07 14.98
N ARG A 549 -29.17 10.20 16.01
CA ARG A 549 -28.73 10.68 17.34
C ARG A 549 -27.79 9.68 18.04
N ASN A 550 -28.01 8.37 17.89
CA ASN A 550 -27.21 7.32 18.54
C ASN A 550 -26.00 6.90 17.69
N LYS A 551 -24.88 7.62 17.84
CA LYS A 551 -23.64 7.38 17.11
C LYS A 551 -22.98 6.03 17.47
N SER A 552 -23.06 5.62 18.74
CA SER A 552 -22.45 4.38 19.23
C SER A 552 -23.11 3.15 18.61
N ALA A 553 -24.42 3.18 18.41
CA ALA A 553 -25.15 2.13 17.69
C ALA A 553 -24.73 2.06 16.21
N VAL A 554 -24.67 3.21 15.53
CA VAL A 554 -24.33 3.24 14.09
C VAL A 554 -22.92 2.73 13.82
N PHE A 555 -21.94 3.04 14.67
CA PHE A 555 -20.56 2.57 14.49
C PHE A 555 -20.26 1.22 15.18
N GLY A 556 -21.24 0.62 15.86
CA GLY A 556 -21.09 -0.67 16.54
C GLY A 556 -20.63 -1.82 15.61
N TYR A 557 -20.98 -1.75 14.32
CA TYR A 557 -20.51 -2.74 13.34
C TYR A 557 -18.97 -2.75 13.19
N LEU A 558 -18.27 -1.63 13.44
CA LEU A 558 -16.81 -1.57 13.37
C LEU A 558 -16.19 -2.39 14.49
N LYS A 559 -16.70 -2.26 15.72
CA LYS A 559 -16.31 -3.09 16.87
C LYS A 559 -16.53 -4.57 16.56
N ASN A 560 -17.72 -4.92 16.05
CA ASN A 560 -18.05 -6.30 15.68
C ASN A 560 -17.12 -6.84 14.58
N LYS A 561 -16.75 -6.02 13.59
CA LYS A 561 -15.82 -6.43 12.52
C LYS A 561 -14.42 -6.72 13.06
N VAL A 562 -13.91 -5.89 13.98
CA VAL A 562 -12.61 -6.12 14.64
C VAL A 562 -12.69 -7.37 15.52
N LEU A 563 -13.73 -7.50 16.36
CA LEU A 563 -13.93 -8.67 17.23
C LEU A 563 -14.04 -9.97 16.43
N ASN A 564 -14.84 -9.99 15.36
CA ASN A 564 -14.97 -11.15 14.48
C ASN A 564 -13.62 -11.51 13.85
N SER A 565 -12.82 -10.52 13.46
CA SER A 565 -11.49 -10.78 12.90
C SER A 565 -10.56 -11.40 13.94
N ILE A 566 -10.56 -10.85 15.17
CA ILE A 566 -9.78 -11.37 16.31
C ILE A 566 -10.20 -12.80 16.67
N GLN A 567 -11.50 -13.07 16.80
CA GLN A 567 -12.05 -14.39 17.12
C GLN A 567 -11.75 -15.43 16.03
N ASN A 568 -11.68 -15.00 14.77
CA ASN A 568 -11.34 -15.87 13.66
C ASN A 568 -9.87 -16.29 13.61
N TRP A 569 -8.99 -15.63 14.38
CA TRP A 569 -7.59 -16.01 14.47
C TRP A 569 -7.44 -17.15 15.48
N ASN A 570 -6.95 -18.30 15.02
CA ASN A 570 -6.79 -19.48 15.87
C ASN A 570 -5.68 -19.25 16.91
N GLU A 571 -6.06 -18.87 18.14
CA GLU A 571 -5.15 -18.54 19.24
C GLU A 571 -4.16 -19.69 19.56
N LYS A 572 -4.53 -20.95 19.25
CA LYS A 572 -3.72 -22.13 19.56
C LYS A 572 -2.38 -22.22 18.80
N ASN A 573 -2.19 -21.45 17.72
CA ASN A 573 -1.04 -21.59 16.81
C ASN A 573 -0.27 -20.28 16.53
N MET A 574 -0.37 -19.25 17.38
CA MET A 574 0.25 -17.94 17.10
C MET A 574 1.24 -17.47 18.17
N SER A 575 2.42 -17.05 17.73
CA SER A 575 3.43 -16.40 18.57
C SER A 575 3.06 -14.94 18.87
N ARG A 576 3.64 -14.34 19.93
CA ARG A 576 3.43 -12.92 20.27
C ARG A 576 3.80 -11.96 19.12
N PRO A 577 4.94 -12.12 18.41
CA PRO A 577 5.23 -11.31 17.23
C PRO A 577 4.19 -11.46 16.12
N ALA A 578 3.64 -12.66 15.90
CA ALA A 578 2.57 -12.85 14.92
C ALA A 578 1.28 -12.10 15.32
N LYS A 579 0.94 -12.07 16.62
CA LYS A 579 -0.16 -11.25 17.14
C LYS A 579 0.08 -9.75 16.96
N GLU A 580 1.30 -9.26 17.23
CA GLU A 580 1.68 -7.85 16.99
C GLU A 580 1.42 -7.47 15.53
N ILE A 581 1.87 -8.30 14.59
CA ILE A 581 1.69 -8.04 13.15
C ILE A 581 0.21 -8.04 12.78
N LEU A 582 -0.58 -9.02 13.25
CA LEU A 582 -2.02 -9.09 12.96
C LEU A 582 -2.79 -7.88 13.50
N ILE A 583 -2.46 -7.41 14.71
CA ILE A 583 -3.07 -6.21 15.27
C ILE A 583 -2.78 -5.00 14.39
N LYS A 584 -1.51 -4.79 14.03
CA LYS A 584 -1.09 -3.63 13.21
C LYS A 584 -1.64 -3.65 11.80
N MET A 585 -1.59 -4.81 11.14
CA MET A 585 -1.92 -4.93 9.71
C MET A 585 -3.41 -5.15 9.46
N VAL A 586 -4.15 -5.65 10.44
CA VAL A 586 -5.58 -5.97 10.28
C VAL A 586 -6.42 -5.19 11.28
N ALA A 587 -6.27 -5.42 12.60
CA ALA A 587 -7.20 -4.87 13.58
C ALA A 587 -7.21 -3.32 13.60
N GLN A 588 -6.04 -2.68 13.56
CA GLN A 588 -5.90 -1.22 13.53
C GLN A 588 -6.27 -0.60 12.18
N VAL A 589 -6.15 -1.37 11.08
CA VAL A 589 -6.47 -0.91 9.73
C VAL A 589 -7.98 -0.98 9.45
N LEU A 590 -8.68 -1.96 10.02
CA LEU A 590 -10.13 -2.15 9.82
C LEU A 590 -10.99 -0.89 10.03
N PRO A 591 -10.82 -0.09 11.11
CA PRO A 591 -11.59 1.14 11.29
C PRO A 591 -11.06 2.33 10.46
N SER A 592 -9.85 2.24 9.87
CA SER A 592 -9.20 3.34 9.16
C SER A 592 -10.06 3.91 8.03
N TYR A 593 -10.83 3.06 7.35
CA TYR A 593 -11.71 3.48 6.27
C TYR A 593 -12.83 4.43 6.74
N ALA A 594 -13.44 4.15 7.90
CA ALA A 594 -14.43 5.06 8.49
C ALA A 594 -13.75 6.30 9.11
N MET A 595 -12.58 6.11 9.74
CA MET A 595 -11.80 7.21 10.33
C MET A 595 -11.35 8.27 9.32
N ASN A 596 -11.30 7.95 8.02
CA ASN A 596 -10.96 8.91 6.98
C ASN A 596 -11.97 10.07 6.84
N VAL A 597 -13.22 9.86 7.24
CA VAL A 597 -14.32 10.85 7.06
C VAL A 597 -15.09 11.11 8.35
N PHE A 598 -15.03 10.19 9.31
CA PHE A 598 -15.73 10.30 10.59
C PHE A 598 -14.76 10.32 11.76
N LEU A 599 -15.06 11.17 12.74
CA LEU A 599 -14.44 11.13 14.05
C LEU A 599 -15.20 10.15 14.94
N LEU A 600 -14.61 8.99 15.18
CA LEU A 600 -15.25 7.93 15.96
C LEU A 600 -15.46 8.37 17.42
N PRO A 601 -16.55 7.92 18.08
CA PRO A 601 -16.76 8.14 19.50
C PRO A 601 -15.60 7.59 20.34
N LEU A 602 -15.20 8.33 21.37
CA LEU A 602 -14.04 7.99 22.21
C LEU A 602 -14.20 6.62 22.88
N GLU A 603 -15.41 6.32 23.36
CA GLU A 603 -15.76 5.03 23.97
C GLU A 603 -15.54 3.87 23.01
N LEU A 604 -15.98 4.02 21.75
CA LEU A 604 -15.80 3.00 20.72
C LEU A 604 -14.32 2.75 20.45
N THR A 605 -13.51 3.80 20.33
CA THR A 605 -12.06 3.64 20.13
C THR A 605 -11.40 2.90 21.30
N ARG A 606 -11.74 3.27 22.55
CA ARG A 606 -11.23 2.62 23.76
C ARG A 606 -11.65 1.14 23.85
N ASP A 607 -12.88 0.82 23.46
CA ASP A 607 -13.38 -0.56 23.44
C ASP A 607 -12.64 -1.45 22.43
N ILE A 608 -12.33 -0.91 21.26
CA ILE A 608 -11.54 -1.61 20.24
C ILE A 608 -10.12 -1.83 20.76
N GLU A 609 -9.50 -0.81 21.37
CA GLU A 609 -8.16 -0.91 21.98
C GLU A 609 -8.09 -1.94 23.11
N LYS A 610 -9.07 -1.95 24.02
CA LYS A 610 -9.20 -2.98 25.07
C LYS A 610 -9.28 -4.38 24.48
N SER A 611 -10.03 -4.56 23.39
CA SER A 611 -10.16 -5.85 22.70
C SER A 611 -8.85 -6.29 22.06
N MET A 612 -8.09 -5.37 21.46
CA MET A 612 -6.76 -5.64 20.91
C MET A 612 -5.75 -5.98 22.02
N ALA A 613 -5.78 -5.27 23.16
CA ALA A 613 -4.95 -5.57 24.32
C ALA A 613 -5.22 -6.98 24.87
N LYS A 614 -6.49 -7.34 25.06
CA LYS A 614 -6.92 -8.66 25.53
C LYS A 614 -6.45 -9.78 24.59
N PHE A 615 -6.54 -9.57 23.28
CA PHE A 615 -6.03 -10.51 22.28
C PHE A 615 -4.50 -10.61 22.30
N PHE A 616 -3.81 -9.46 22.42
CA PHE A 616 -2.36 -9.43 22.47
C PHE A 616 -1.83 -10.22 23.66
N TRP A 617 -2.48 -10.16 24.82
CA TRP A 617 -2.09 -10.85 26.05
C TRP A 617 -2.68 -12.27 26.20
N SER A 618 -3.67 -12.67 25.39
CA SER A 618 -4.25 -14.03 25.48
C SER A 618 -3.24 -15.15 25.23
N SER A 619 -3.37 -16.28 25.95
CA SER A 619 -2.59 -17.51 25.73
C SER A 619 -3.50 -18.61 25.14
N SER A 620 -2.90 -19.67 24.58
CA SER A 620 -3.59 -20.78 23.90
C SER A 620 -4.45 -21.66 24.81
N ASN A 621 -4.29 -21.59 26.14
CA ASN A 621 -5.06 -22.38 27.11
C ASN A 621 -6.24 -21.57 27.66
N GLN A 622 -7.44 -22.14 27.55
CA GLN A 622 -8.74 -21.47 27.73
C GLN A 622 -9.18 -21.26 29.19
N GLN A 623 -8.38 -21.61 30.21
CA GLN A 623 -8.92 -21.81 31.58
C GLN A 623 -8.37 -20.93 32.71
N SER A 624 -7.56 -19.89 32.47
CA SER A 624 -7.18 -18.97 33.55
C SER A 624 -7.32 -17.49 33.20
N SER A 625 -7.70 -16.72 34.22
CA SER A 625 -7.73 -15.25 34.25
C SER A 625 -6.46 -14.67 33.59
N LYS A 626 -6.65 -13.88 32.53
CA LYS A 626 -5.56 -13.41 31.67
C LYS A 626 -4.93 -12.15 32.26
N ILE A 627 -3.67 -12.24 32.70
CA ILE A 627 -2.90 -11.09 33.19
C ILE A 627 -2.57 -10.14 32.02
N ASN A 628 -3.07 -8.91 32.08
CA ASN A 628 -2.62 -7.82 31.24
C ASN A 628 -1.33 -7.22 31.84
N TRP A 629 -0.20 -7.57 31.24
CA TRP A 629 1.12 -7.19 31.77
C TRP A 629 1.38 -5.68 31.66
N MET A 630 0.87 -5.05 30.60
CA MET A 630 1.06 -3.63 30.29
C MET A 630 -0.25 -3.00 29.79
N SER A 631 -0.46 -1.72 30.10
CA SER A 631 -1.57 -0.92 29.56
C SER A 631 -1.43 -0.70 28.05
N TRP A 632 -2.56 -0.43 27.38
CA TRP A 632 -2.54 -0.13 25.95
C TRP A 632 -1.73 1.13 25.64
N ASP A 633 -1.81 2.16 26.48
CA ASP A 633 -1.09 3.43 26.29
C ASP A 633 0.43 3.21 26.28
N ARG A 634 0.96 2.37 27.18
CA ARG A 634 2.37 1.97 27.17
C ARG A 634 2.73 1.04 26.01
N MET A 635 1.80 0.24 25.50
CA MET A 635 2.05 -0.56 24.29
C MET A 635 2.00 0.29 23.01
N ALA A 636 1.25 1.39 23.03
CA ALA A 636 1.08 2.32 21.91
C ALA A 636 2.23 3.33 21.77
N ARG A 637 3.16 3.44 22.74
CA ARG A 637 4.38 4.26 22.54
C ARG A 637 5.11 3.85 21.27
N HIS A 638 5.83 4.80 20.68
CA HIS A 638 6.77 4.50 19.61
C HIS A 638 7.78 3.44 20.08
N LYS A 639 8.25 2.61 19.15
CA LYS A 639 9.27 1.58 19.45
C LYS A 639 10.52 2.17 20.10
N GLN A 640 10.93 3.36 19.66
CA GLN A 640 12.07 4.08 20.20
C GLN A 640 11.90 4.52 21.67
N ALA A 641 10.66 4.59 22.16
CA ALA A 641 10.30 4.92 23.54
C ALA A 641 9.78 3.69 24.31
N GLY A 642 10.28 2.50 23.97
CA GLY A 642 9.95 1.25 24.68
C GLY A 642 8.55 0.67 24.43
N GLY A 643 7.75 1.22 23.51
CA GLY A 643 6.45 0.66 23.13
C GLY A 643 6.54 -0.38 22.01
N LEU A 644 5.39 -0.95 21.64
CA LEU A 644 5.28 -1.81 20.46
C LEU A 644 5.00 -1.01 19.18
N GLY A 645 4.70 0.28 19.27
CA GLY A 645 4.27 1.10 18.14
C GLY A 645 2.88 0.73 17.63
N PHE A 646 1.98 0.31 18.53
CA PHE A 646 0.55 0.31 18.24
C PHE A 646 0.05 1.77 18.16
N ARG A 647 -0.99 2.01 17.37
CA ARG A 647 -1.61 3.34 17.26
C ARG A 647 -2.66 3.55 18.33
N TYR A 648 -2.65 4.75 18.92
CA TYR A 648 -3.78 5.31 19.64
C TYR A 648 -4.84 5.72 18.63
N LEU A 649 -6.00 5.06 18.66
CA LEU A 649 -6.99 5.13 17.59
C LEU A 649 -7.59 6.52 17.45
N ARG A 650 -7.73 7.28 18.53
CA ARG A 650 -8.27 8.65 18.49
C ARG A 650 -7.34 9.62 17.78
N ASP A 651 -6.05 9.61 18.11
CA ASP A 651 -5.06 10.49 17.46
C ASP A 651 -4.83 10.07 16.01
N PHE A 652 -4.84 8.77 15.76
CA PHE A 652 -4.80 8.25 14.40
C PHE A 652 -6.02 8.69 13.58
N ASN A 653 -7.21 8.73 14.19
CA ASN A 653 -8.41 9.25 13.54
C ASN A 653 -8.28 10.76 13.24
N LEU A 654 -7.78 11.57 14.18
CA LEU A 654 -7.53 13.00 13.96
C LEU A 654 -6.50 13.23 12.84
N ALA A 655 -5.41 12.47 12.83
CA ALA A 655 -4.42 12.53 11.75
C ALA A 655 -4.99 12.11 10.38
N MET A 656 -5.95 11.18 10.34
CA MET A 656 -6.63 10.81 9.09
C MET A 656 -7.58 11.91 8.61
N LEU A 657 -8.34 12.53 9.52
CA LEU A 657 -9.22 13.67 9.22
C LEU A 657 -8.45 14.93 8.85
N GLY A 658 -7.25 15.13 9.42
CA GLY A 658 -6.35 16.21 9.02
C GLY A 658 -5.97 16.13 7.54
N LYS A 659 -5.92 14.92 6.94
CA LYS A 659 -5.73 14.78 5.49
C LYS A 659 -6.88 15.40 4.68
N GLN A 660 -8.11 15.31 5.18
CA GLN A 660 -9.27 15.95 4.53
C GLN A 660 -9.22 17.47 4.71
N CYS A 661 -8.81 17.95 5.90
CA CYS A 661 -8.57 19.38 6.13
C CYS A 661 -7.53 19.93 5.14
N TRP A 662 -6.39 19.24 5.02
CA TRP A 662 -5.35 19.57 4.06
C TRP A 662 -5.90 19.65 2.64
N ARG A 663 -6.67 18.64 2.22
CA ARG A 663 -7.27 18.59 0.87
C ARG A 663 -8.25 19.74 0.59
N LEU A 664 -9.06 20.15 1.57
CA LEU A 664 -9.96 21.29 1.43
C LEU A 664 -9.20 22.61 1.21
N VAL A 665 -7.99 22.72 1.76
CA VAL A 665 -7.12 23.90 1.56
C VAL A 665 -6.35 23.80 0.25
N THR A 666 -5.76 22.65 -0.06
CA THR A 666 -4.81 22.48 -1.17
C THR A 666 -5.46 22.21 -2.53
N ASN A 667 -6.74 21.85 -2.57
CA ASN A 667 -7.50 21.52 -3.79
C ASN A 667 -8.85 22.25 -3.82
N PRO A 668 -8.86 23.60 -3.84
CA PRO A 668 -10.07 24.41 -3.74
C PRO A 668 -11.07 24.19 -4.88
N GLU A 669 -10.59 23.80 -6.06
CA GLU A 669 -11.43 23.55 -7.25
C GLU A 669 -12.18 22.22 -7.22
N SER A 670 -11.78 21.28 -6.35
CA SER A 670 -12.45 19.99 -6.24
C SER A 670 -13.93 20.18 -5.87
N LEU A 671 -14.81 19.31 -6.40
CA LEU A 671 -16.25 19.39 -6.12
C LEU A 671 -16.54 19.43 -4.61
N VAL A 672 -15.84 18.62 -3.82
CA VAL A 672 -15.98 18.60 -2.35
C VAL A 672 -15.58 19.94 -1.72
N ALA A 673 -14.49 20.58 -2.16
CA ALA A 673 -14.05 21.87 -1.64
C ALA A 673 -15.04 22.98 -2.02
N ARG A 674 -15.51 23.03 -3.27
CA ARG A 674 -16.54 23.99 -3.72
C ARG A 674 -17.84 23.87 -2.91
N VAL A 675 -18.30 22.64 -2.67
CA VAL A 675 -19.50 22.35 -1.86
C VAL A 675 -19.33 22.79 -0.40
N TYR A 676 -18.20 22.45 0.24
CA TYR A 676 -17.95 22.78 1.64
C TYR A 676 -17.66 24.26 1.85
N LYS A 677 -16.90 24.90 0.94
CA LYS A 677 -16.65 26.35 0.94
C LYS A 677 -17.96 27.12 0.88
N ALA A 678 -18.81 26.80 -0.10
CA ALA A 678 -20.11 27.45 -0.26
C ALA A 678 -21.00 27.33 0.99
N LYS A 679 -20.96 26.19 1.70
CA LYS A 679 -21.83 25.93 2.86
C LYS A 679 -21.27 26.45 4.19
N TYR A 680 -19.98 26.27 4.45
CA TYR A 680 -19.40 26.42 5.79
C TYR A 680 -18.45 27.59 5.94
N TYR A 681 -17.78 28.03 4.86
CA TYR A 681 -16.83 29.14 4.88
C TYR A 681 -16.89 29.94 3.57
N PRO A 682 -18.03 30.59 3.27
CA PRO A 682 -18.27 31.20 1.96
C PRO A 682 -17.56 32.54 1.74
N ALA A 683 -17.08 33.18 2.81
CA ALA A 683 -16.42 34.49 2.76
C ALA A 683 -14.94 34.43 3.15
N ASN A 684 -14.52 33.40 3.89
CA ASN A 684 -13.19 33.31 4.49
C ASN A 684 -12.49 32.00 4.08
N GLY A 685 -11.20 31.87 4.40
CA GLY A 685 -10.46 30.62 4.24
C GLY A 685 -10.94 29.51 5.19
N PHE A 686 -10.63 28.25 4.84
CA PHE A 686 -10.98 27.08 5.67
C PHE A 686 -10.43 27.18 7.10
N MET A 687 -9.26 27.79 7.29
CA MET A 687 -8.63 27.93 8.61
C MET A 687 -9.46 28.79 9.57
N GLU A 688 -10.30 29.69 9.06
CA GLU A 688 -11.18 30.58 9.85
C GLU A 688 -12.61 30.04 9.97
N ALA A 689 -12.90 28.88 9.36
CA ALA A 689 -14.25 28.33 9.31
C ALA A 689 -14.83 28.11 10.71
N LYS A 690 -16.11 28.44 10.90
CA LYS A 690 -16.84 28.22 12.15
C LYS A 690 -17.76 27.01 12.03
N LEU A 691 -18.21 26.48 13.17
CA LEU A 691 -19.10 25.31 13.17
C LEU A 691 -20.46 25.60 12.48
N GLY A 692 -20.98 26.81 12.63
CA GLY A 692 -22.28 27.22 12.08
C GLY A 692 -23.47 26.56 12.79
N GLY A 693 -24.69 26.92 12.36
CA GLY A 693 -25.93 26.49 13.03
C GLY A 693 -26.42 25.08 12.69
N SER A 694 -26.10 24.55 11.50
CA SER A 694 -26.64 23.26 10.99
C SER A 694 -25.57 22.26 10.48
N PRO A 695 -24.46 22.06 11.20
CA PRO A 695 -23.33 21.26 10.74
C PRO A 695 -23.67 19.78 10.53
N SER A 696 -23.16 19.19 9.45
CA SER A 696 -23.13 17.74 9.28
C SER A 696 -22.13 17.09 10.26
N PHE A 697 -22.25 15.78 10.47
CA PHE A 697 -21.33 15.07 11.35
C PHE A 697 -19.91 14.98 10.78
N ILE A 698 -19.78 14.87 9.45
CA ILE A 698 -18.48 14.94 8.77
C ILE A 698 -17.85 16.32 9.00
N TRP A 699 -18.61 17.41 8.83
CA TRP A 699 -18.09 18.75 9.09
C TRP A 699 -17.58 18.94 10.53
N ARG A 700 -18.34 18.45 11.53
CA ARG A 700 -17.87 18.43 12.94
C ARG A 700 -16.56 17.66 13.10
N SER A 701 -16.44 16.52 12.41
CA SER A 701 -15.24 15.67 12.45
C SER A 701 -14.03 16.38 11.84
N ILE A 702 -14.21 17.05 10.71
CA ILE A 702 -13.17 17.81 10.00
C ILE A 702 -12.74 19.02 10.83
N LEU A 703 -13.69 19.78 11.36
CA LEU A 703 -13.39 20.99 12.13
C LEU A 703 -12.58 20.68 13.39
N GLU A 704 -12.85 19.55 14.06
CA GLU A 704 -12.03 19.07 15.19
C GLU A 704 -10.56 18.83 14.78
N ALA A 705 -10.33 18.29 13.58
CA ALA A 705 -8.98 17.99 13.09
C ALA A 705 -8.24 19.21 12.52
N ARG A 706 -8.90 20.38 12.41
CA ARG A 706 -8.28 21.61 11.90
C ARG A 706 -7.04 22.01 12.71
N LYS A 707 -7.07 21.83 14.03
CA LYS A 707 -5.93 22.16 14.91
C LYS A 707 -4.65 21.43 14.49
N VAL A 708 -4.76 20.19 13.98
CA VAL A 708 -3.61 19.43 13.47
C VAL A 708 -2.93 20.16 12.31
N ILE A 709 -3.70 20.85 11.47
CA ILE A 709 -3.17 21.66 10.37
C ILE A 709 -2.53 22.94 10.90
N SER A 710 -3.22 23.66 11.79
CA SER A 710 -2.69 24.88 12.43
C SER A 710 -1.34 24.65 13.11
N ASP A 711 -1.19 23.50 13.77
CA ASP A 711 0.01 23.19 14.55
C ASP A 711 1.18 22.68 13.70
N GLY A 712 0.93 22.19 12.47
CA GLY A 712 1.94 21.52 11.64
C GLY A 712 2.24 22.17 10.28
N ALA A 713 1.46 23.18 9.87
CA ALA A 713 1.64 23.88 8.60
C ALA A 713 2.27 25.28 8.78
N ALA A 714 2.92 25.77 7.72
CA ALA A 714 3.26 27.19 7.54
C ALA A 714 2.93 27.66 6.14
N TRP A 715 2.76 28.97 6.01
CA TRP A 715 2.78 29.63 4.72
C TRP A 715 4.20 29.85 4.23
N ARG A 716 4.38 29.68 2.92
CA ARG A 716 5.51 30.19 2.15
C ARG A 716 5.01 31.41 1.38
N ILE A 717 5.79 32.47 1.47
CA ILE A 717 5.46 33.78 0.95
C ILE A 717 5.80 33.81 -0.54
N GLY A 718 4.79 34.07 -1.37
CA GLY A 718 4.94 34.44 -2.76
C GLY A 718 4.64 35.91 -2.91
N ASN A 719 3.38 36.24 -3.24
CA ASN A 719 2.94 37.62 -3.37
C ASN A 719 2.47 38.27 -2.05
N GLY A 720 2.36 37.51 -0.95
CA GLY A 720 2.02 38.01 0.39
C GLY A 720 0.55 38.37 0.63
N LYS A 721 -0.32 38.29 -0.38
CA LYS A 721 -1.70 38.81 -0.34
C LYS A 721 -2.67 37.92 0.43
N ASP A 722 -2.37 36.62 0.55
CA ASP A 722 -3.26 35.65 1.21
C ASP A 722 -2.86 35.41 2.68
N ILE A 723 -1.77 36.02 3.14
CA ILE A 723 -1.18 35.79 4.46
C ILE A 723 -1.44 36.98 5.38
N GLN A 724 -2.27 36.80 6.42
CA GLN A 724 -2.42 37.79 7.49
C GLN A 724 -1.20 37.80 8.42
N ILE A 725 -0.70 38.98 8.77
CA ILE A 725 0.55 39.14 9.53
C ILE A 725 0.49 38.46 10.91
N LEU A 726 -0.56 38.72 11.72
CA LEU A 726 -0.59 38.28 13.13
C LEU A 726 -1.08 36.84 13.35
N ASN A 727 -2.07 36.39 12.57
CA ASN A 727 -2.85 35.18 12.89
C ASN A 727 -2.40 33.92 12.14
N GLN A 728 -1.35 34.00 11.34
CA GLN A 728 -0.91 32.91 10.47
C GLN A 728 0.58 32.57 10.67
N PRO A 729 0.96 31.29 10.57
CA PRO A 729 2.33 30.86 10.78
C PRO A 729 3.16 31.01 9.49
N TRP A 730 3.82 32.15 9.29
CA TRP A 730 4.63 32.42 8.10
C TRP A 730 6.11 32.75 8.39
N LEU A 731 6.46 33.04 9.66
CA LEU A 731 7.85 33.29 10.04
C LEU A 731 8.70 32.02 10.00
N ASN A 732 9.96 32.15 9.54
CA ASN A 732 10.94 31.06 9.47
C ASN A 732 11.58 30.70 10.83
N SER A 733 10.74 30.46 11.84
CA SER A 733 11.15 30.11 13.21
C SER A 733 10.70 28.71 13.59
N LYS A 734 11.63 27.93 14.17
CA LYS A 734 11.37 26.56 14.64
C LYS A 734 10.53 26.53 15.92
N GLU A 735 10.70 27.52 16.79
CA GLU A 735 10.05 27.57 18.10
C GLU A 735 8.66 28.19 18.01
N ASN A 736 8.57 29.39 17.43
CA ASN A 736 7.32 30.10 17.27
C ASN A 736 7.26 30.82 15.90
N PRO A 737 6.45 30.32 14.96
CA PRO A 737 6.32 30.86 13.61
C PRO A 737 5.30 32.01 13.49
N TYR A 738 4.76 32.50 14.60
CA TYR A 738 3.82 33.62 14.64
C TYR A 738 4.53 34.91 15.07
N VAL A 739 4.07 36.02 14.51
CA VAL A 739 4.42 37.37 14.96
C VAL A 739 3.98 37.55 16.41
N THR A 740 4.89 37.99 17.27
CA THR A 740 4.60 38.30 18.69
C THR A 740 4.42 39.79 18.94
N THR A 741 4.83 40.63 18.01
CA THR A 741 4.68 42.07 18.09
C THR A 741 3.22 42.45 18.19
N VAL A 742 2.88 43.21 19.23
CA VAL A 742 1.51 43.71 19.47
C VAL A 742 1.41 45.12 18.91
N SER A 743 0.87 45.25 17.70
CA SER A 743 0.60 46.55 17.07
C SER A 743 -0.83 46.60 16.52
N PRO A 744 -1.65 47.61 16.88
CA PRO A 744 -2.98 47.81 16.31
C PRO A 744 -2.97 47.98 14.79
N VAL A 745 -1.88 48.48 14.22
CA VAL A 745 -1.73 48.73 12.78
C VAL A 745 -1.74 47.42 11.98
N LEU A 746 -1.32 46.31 12.59
CA LEU A 746 -1.15 45.02 11.93
C LEU A 746 -2.41 44.14 11.86
N VAL A 747 -3.50 44.51 12.55
CA VAL A 747 -4.66 43.62 12.78
C VAL A 747 -5.36 43.19 11.50
N THR A 748 -5.38 44.05 10.47
CA THR A 748 -6.04 43.79 9.18
C THR A 748 -5.06 43.70 8.02
N GLN A 749 -3.76 43.72 8.28
CA GLN A 749 -2.73 43.79 7.26
C GLN A 749 -2.26 42.40 6.83
N THR A 750 -1.89 42.32 5.56
CA THR A 750 -1.33 41.14 4.90
C THR A 750 0.17 41.33 4.67
N VAL A 751 0.91 40.24 4.45
CA VAL A 751 2.37 40.27 4.34
C VAL A 751 2.85 41.17 3.19
N ASP A 752 2.07 41.32 2.12
CA ASP A 752 2.39 42.23 1.01
C ASP A 752 2.50 43.71 1.42
N SER A 753 1.86 44.12 2.52
CA SER A 753 2.01 45.47 3.08
C SER A 753 3.40 45.75 3.65
N LEU A 754 4.23 44.71 3.81
CA LEU A 754 5.62 44.81 4.26
C LEU A 754 6.61 44.85 3.10
N PHE A 755 6.13 44.90 1.86
CA PHE A 755 6.98 44.94 0.67
C PHE A 755 7.15 46.37 0.16
N CYS A 756 8.32 46.65 -0.43
CA CYS A 756 8.54 47.85 -1.21
C CYS A 756 7.55 47.90 -2.39
N ILE A 757 6.95 49.07 -2.63
CA ILE A 757 5.87 49.26 -3.62
C ILE A 757 6.30 48.72 -5.01
N GLY A 758 5.53 47.76 -5.53
CA GLY A 758 5.76 47.18 -6.87
C GLY A 758 6.84 46.10 -6.93
N THR A 759 7.41 45.70 -5.80
CA THR A 759 8.45 44.66 -5.71
C THR A 759 8.03 43.55 -4.74
N THR A 760 8.82 42.47 -4.69
CA THR A 760 8.73 41.39 -3.68
C THR A 760 9.94 41.42 -2.75
N GLU A 761 10.41 42.62 -2.42
CA GLU A 761 11.49 42.88 -1.46
C GLU A 761 10.93 43.50 -0.19
N TRP A 762 11.53 43.17 0.95
CA TRP A 762 11.13 43.70 2.26
C TRP A 762 11.36 45.21 2.34
N ASP A 763 10.38 45.94 2.85
CA ASP A 763 10.53 47.34 3.26
C ASP A 763 11.14 47.37 4.66
N THR A 764 12.46 47.60 4.72
CA THR A 764 13.23 47.58 5.97
C THR A 764 12.76 48.64 6.95
N ASP A 765 12.36 49.82 6.46
CA ASP A 765 11.96 50.95 7.31
C ASP A 765 10.64 50.62 8.03
N ILE A 766 9.66 50.07 7.31
CA ILE A 766 8.40 49.61 7.90
C ILE A 766 8.65 48.51 8.92
N ILE A 767 9.56 47.57 8.63
CA ILE A 767 9.84 46.44 9.52
C ILE A 767 10.47 46.95 10.82
N GLU A 768 11.46 47.84 10.73
CA GLU A 768 12.16 48.41 11.89
C GLU A 768 11.25 49.28 12.76
N ASP A 769 10.31 50.02 12.17
CA ASP A 769 9.39 50.88 12.91
C ASP A 769 8.24 50.12 13.61
N VAL A 770 7.78 49.01 13.02
CA VAL A 770 6.53 48.35 13.43
C VAL A 770 6.76 47.10 14.30
N PHE A 771 7.83 46.35 14.07
CA PHE A 771 8.06 45.05 14.73
C PHE A 771 9.02 45.16 15.91
N ASP A 772 8.94 44.22 16.86
CA ASP A 772 9.96 44.07 17.90
C ASP A 772 11.26 43.43 17.36
N GLY A 773 12.38 43.57 18.07
CA GLY A 773 13.68 43.07 17.58
C GLY A 773 13.73 41.57 17.27
N ARG A 774 12.82 40.76 17.85
CA ARG A 774 12.71 39.33 17.52
C ARG A 774 12.07 39.16 16.14
N ASP A 775 10.89 39.73 15.96
CA ASP A 775 10.13 39.57 14.72
C ASP A 775 10.86 40.26 13.56
N GLN A 776 11.43 41.45 13.76
CA GLN A 776 12.29 42.13 12.76
C GLN A 776 13.37 41.20 12.20
N CYS A 777 14.17 40.62 13.11
CA CYS A 777 15.26 39.73 12.74
C CYS A 777 14.76 38.51 11.97
N ILE A 778 13.62 37.92 12.36
CA ILE A 778 13.08 36.74 11.68
C ILE A 778 12.49 37.11 10.31
N ILE A 779 11.79 38.26 10.20
CA ILE A 779 11.18 38.73 8.95
C ILE A 779 12.26 39.00 7.91
N LEU A 780 13.28 39.78 8.25
CA LEU A 780 14.40 40.10 7.34
C LEU A 780 15.17 38.86 6.90
N ASN A 781 15.27 37.85 7.77
CA ASN A 781 15.86 36.55 7.43
C ASN A 781 14.90 35.58 6.72
N THR A 782 13.62 35.92 6.60
CA THR A 782 12.64 35.11 5.88
C THR A 782 12.74 35.42 4.39
N ARG A 783 13.28 34.48 3.62
CA ARG A 783 13.46 34.63 2.16
C ARG A 783 12.11 34.65 1.45
N ILE A 784 11.89 35.68 0.63
CA ILE A 784 10.76 35.76 -0.31
C ILE A 784 11.14 35.00 -1.58
N GLU A 785 10.23 34.16 -2.09
CA GLU A 785 10.47 33.41 -3.31
C GLU A 785 9.92 34.19 -4.51
N GLN A 786 10.80 34.96 -5.16
CA GLN A 786 10.44 35.87 -6.27
C GLN A 786 9.73 35.18 -7.45
N ASP A 787 9.98 33.88 -7.67
CA ASP A 787 9.33 33.07 -8.73
C ASP A 787 7.95 32.51 -8.33
N LEU A 788 7.50 32.72 -7.09
CA LEU A 788 6.24 32.17 -6.57
C LEU A 788 5.11 33.19 -6.76
N GLU A 789 4.26 32.99 -7.77
CA GLU A 789 3.16 33.93 -8.09
C GLU A 789 2.10 34.07 -6.98
N ALA A 790 1.93 33.05 -6.14
CA ALA A 790 0.91 33.00 -5.09
C ALA A 790 1.41 32.30 -3.82
N ASP A 791 0.87 32.67 -2.67
CA ASP A 791 1.24 32.11 -1.38
C ASP A 791 0.87 30.61 -1.26
N VAL A 792 1.76 29.81 -0.65
CA VAL A 792 1.60 28.36 -0.57
C VAL A 792 1.66 27.84 0.85
N LEU A 793 0.58 27.20 1.30
CA LEU A 793 0.61 26.42 2.54
C LEU A 793 1.45 25.15 2.37
N SER A 794 2.42 24.97 3.26
CA SER A 794 3.39 23.87 3.29
C SER A 794 3.36 23.13 4.64
N TRP A 795 3.40 21.81 4.60
CA TRP A 795 3.45 20.96 5.79
C TRP A 795 4.89 20.83 6.30
N LYS A 796 5.19 21.44 7.46
CA LYS A 796 6.56 21.60 7.98
C LYS A 796 7.26 20.29 8.33
N LEU A 797 6.49 19.25 8.62
CA LEU A 797 7.01 17.99 9.16
C LEU A 797 7.45 16.99 8.08
N GLU A 798 7.37 17.37 6.80
CA GLU A 798 7.79 16.54 5.66
C GLU A 798 8.58 17.37 4.65
N HIS A 799 9.66 16.82 4.12
CA HIS A 799 10.54 17.51 3.17
C HIS A 799 9.84 17.90 1.87
N THR A 800 8.75 17.23 1.52
CA THR A 800 7.97 17.54 0.32
C THR A 800 7.01 18.71 0.52
N GLY A 801 6.77 19.14 1.77
CA GLY A 801 5.73 20.10 2.13
C GLY A 801 4.31 19.53 2.02
N GLN A 802 4.18 18.22 1.77
CA GLN A 802 2.89 17.54 1.67
C GLN A 802 2.50 16.91 3.01
N TYR A 803 1.22 17.02 3.35
CA TYR A 803 0.69 16.38 4.54
C TYR A 803 0.79 14.85 4.47
N THR A 804 1.34 14.22 5.50
CA THR A 804 1.19 12.78 5.71
C THR A 804 0.54 12.47 7.06
N VAL A 805 -0.34 11.47 7.06
CA VAL A 805 -0.95 10.95 8.30
C VAL A 805 0.12 10.50 9.30
N LYS A 806 1.28 10.05 8.81
CA LYS A 806 2.39 9.58 9.64
C LYS A 806 3.03 10.72 10.42
N SER A 807 3.36 11.84 9.78
CA SER A 807 3.94 13.00 10.48
C SER A 807 2.92 13.73 11.36
N ALA A 808 1.67 13.85 10.90
CA ALA A 808 0.59 14.40 11.73
C ALA A 808 0.30 13.56 12.98
N TYR A 809 0.32 12.23 12.87
CA TYR A 809 0.21 11.36 14.05
C TYR A 809 1.38 11.58 15.01
N LYS A 810 2.61 11.72 14.51
CA LYS A 810 3.78 12.01 15.36
C LYS A 810 3.63 13.35 16.09
N LEU A 811 3.15 14.40 15.41
CA LEU A 811 2.87 15.71 16.02
C LEU A 811 1.89 15.57 17.19
N LEU A 812 0.79 14.86 16.97
CA LEU A 812 -0.21 14.61 18.01
C LEU A 812 0.36 13.81 19.19
N GLN A 813 1.29 12.88 18.94
CA GLN A 813 1.97 12.16 20.03
C GLN A 813 2.93 13.05 20.80
N SER A 814 3.70 13.93 20.12
CA SER A 814 4.67 14.80 20.79
C SER A 814 4.00 15.87 21.65
N GLN A 815 2.87 16.41 21.20
CA GLN A 815 2.10 17.41 21.96
C GLN A 815 1.49 16.87 23.26
N LYS A 816 1.31 15.56 23.38
CA LYS A 816 0.77 14.94 24.60
C LYS A 816 1.74 14.93 25.78
N GLY A 817 2.96 15.46 25.63
CA GLY A 817 3.79 15.93 26.75
C GLY A 817 4.29 14.92 27.78
N GLU A 818 3.85 13.66 27.77
CA GLU A 818 4.11 12.70 28.86
C GLU A 818 4.93 11.48 28.42
N TRP A 819 5.86 11.70 27.51
CA TRP A 819 6.87 10.69 27.16
C TRP A 819 8.23 11.38 27.28
N ASN A 820 8.51 11.89 28.49
CA ASN A 820 9.88 12.23 28.88
C ASN A 820 10.80 11.12 28.35
N SER A 821 11.89 11.53 27.70
CA SER A 821 12.91 10.63 27.19
C SER A 821 13.15 9.54 28.24
N ASP A 822 12.70 8.32 27.95
CA ASP A 822 12.93 7.22 28.86
C ASP A 822 14.45 7.11 28.97
N VAL A 823 14.99 6.82 30.14
CA VAL A 823 16.45 6.66 30.34
C VAL A 823 17.02 5.65 29.32
N HIS A 824 16.15 4.79 28.79
CA HIS A 824 16.44 3.75 27.81
C HIS A 824 16.05 4.06 26.34
N ASP A 825 15.73 5.29 25.96
CA ASP A 825 15.37 5.62 24.56
C ASP A 825 16.49 5.25 23.56
N LYS A 826 17.75 5.45 23.96
CA LYS A 826 18.92 5.03 23.18
C LYS A 826 18.99 3.51 23.05
N LEU A 827 18.83 2.79 24.17
CA LEU A 827 18.77 1.32 24.21
C LEU A 827 17.68 0.78 23.27
N TRP A 828 16.47 1.31 23.31
CA TRP A 828 15.38 0.83 22.46
C TRP A 828 15.67 1.06 20.98
N LYS A 829 16.22 2.22 20.61
CA LYS A 829 16.67 2.48 19.22
C LYS A 829 17.68 1.45 18.75
N GLU A 830 18.57 0.99 19.63
CA GLU A 830 19.52 -0.08 19.31
C GLU A 830 18.84 -1.45 19.21
N VAL A 831 18.09 -1.86 20.23
CA VAL A 831 17.45 -3.19 20.31
C VAL A 831 16.58 -3.48 19.09
N TRP A 832 15.76 -2.52 18.66
CA TRP A 832 14.89 -2.70 17.50
C TRP A 832 15.63 -2.75 16.15
N LYS A 833 16.90 -2.30 16.09
CA LYS A 833 17.76 -2.40 14.89
C LYS A 833 18.56 -3.71 14.83
N ILE A 834 18.62 -4.49 15.92
CA ILE A 834 19.37 -5.75 15.94
C ILE A 834 18.73 -6.75 14.98
N LYS A 835 19.54 -7.30 14.07
CA LYS A 835 19.13 -8.36 13.14
C LYS A 835 19.09 -9.70 13.86
N ALA A 836 17.95 -10.04 14.44
CA ALA A 836 17.72 -11.29 15.15
C ALA A 836 16.27 -11.80 14.97
N PRO A 837 15.95 -13.07 15.33
CA PRO A 837 14.59 -13.58 15.21
C PRO A 837 13.57 -12.72 15.98
N PRO A 838 12.38 -12.42 15.42
CA PRO A 838 11.40 -11.55 16.08
C PRO A 838 10.95 -12.01 17.47
N GLN A 839 10.99 -13.31 17.74
CA GLN A 839 10.68 -13.87 19.07
C GLN A 839 11.73 -13.50 20.12
N VAL A 840 12.99 -13.41 19.72
CA VAL A 840 14.12 -13.00 20.57
C VAL A 840 13.95 -11.53 20.94
N VAL A 841 13.75 -10.66 19.94
CA VAL A 841 13.55 -9.22 20.18
C VAL A 841 12.31 -8.96 21.04
N ASN A 842 11.22 -9.69 20.82
CA ASN A 842 10.02 -9.59 21.65
C ASN A 842 10.26 -10.04 23.10
N LEU A 843 11.10 -11.06 23.33
CA LEU A 843 11.48 -11.46 24.68
C LEU A 843 12.27 -10.36 25.38
N ILE A 844 13.29 -9.79 24.70
CA ILE A 844 14.10 -8.70 25.26
C ILE A 844 13.24 -7.48 25.58
N TRP A 845 12.33 -7.11 24.69
CA TRP A 845 11.36 -6.06 24.95
C TRP A 845 10.56 -6.34 26.23
N ARG A 846 10.01 -7.55 26.38
CA ARG A 846 9.26 -7.93 27.59
C ARG A 846 10.13 -7.94 28.85
N ALA A 847 11.39 -8.34 28.75
CA ALA A 847 12.33 -8.31 29.86
C ALA A 847 12.62 -6.87 30.27
N GLY A 848 12.94 -5.99 29.31
CA GLY A 848 13.24 -4.59 29.57
C GLY A 848 12.03 -3.73 29.99
N THR A 849 10.81 -4.18 29.73
CA THR A 849 9.58 -3.49 30.17
C THR A 849 8.87 -4.20 31.34
N TYR A 850 9.55 -5.09 32.06
CA TYR A 850 8.98 -5.79 33.23
C TYR A 850 7.72 -6.62 32.95
N CYS A 851 7.58 -7.14 31.72
CA CYS A 851 6.45 -7.94 31.24
C CYS A 851 6.79 -9.43 31.05
N LEU A 852 7.90 -9.87 31.64
CA LEU A 852 8.33 -11.26 31.67
C LEU A 852 7.82 -11.92 32.97
N PRO A 853 7.14 -13.09 32.91
CA PRO A 853 6.49 -13.71 34.05
C PRO A 853 7.50 -14.46 34.93
N THR A 854 8.43 -13.74 35.55
CA THR A 854 9.23 -14.26 36.66
C THR A 854 8.38 -14.27 37.93
N LEU A 855 8.80 -15.01 38.95
CA LEU A 855 8.02 -15.12 40.19
C LEU A 855 7.78 -13.75 40.86
N VAL A 856 8.77 -12.85 40.87
CA VAL A 856 8.61 -11.47 41.37
C VAL A 856 7.55 -10.69 40.58
N GLN A 857 7.53 -10.83 39.25
CA GLN A 857 6.56 -10.12 38.42
C GLN A 857 5.15 -10.71 38.50
N LEU A 858 5.03 -11.99 38.89
CA LEU A 858 3.74 -12.60 39.18
C LEU A 858 3.22 -12.15 40.55
N GLN A 859 4.08 -12.03 41.56
CA GLN A 859 3.75 -11.45 42.86
C GLN A 859 3.29 -9.99 42.74
N SER A 860 3.96 -9.16 41.92
CA SER A 860 3.52 -7.78 41.67
C SER A 860 2.12 -7.70 41.01
N LYS A 861 1.66 -8.80 40.40
CA LYS A 861 0.31 -8.97 39.83
C LYS A 861 -0.65 -9.72 40.77
N ARG A 862 -0.32 -9.80 42.06
CA ARG A 862 -1.12 -10.43 43.14
C ARG A 862 -1.36 -11.94 42.93
N VAL A 863 -0.42 -12.63 42.28
CA VAL A 863 -0.42 -14.10 42.20
C VAL A 863 0.30 -14.65 43.44
N ASN A 864 -0.37 -15.49 44.22
CA ASN A 864 0.19 -16.04 45.46
C ASN A 864 1.14 -17.22 45.19
N ILE A 865 2.45 -16.94 45.10
CA ILE A 865 3.51 -17.91 44.83
C ILE A 865 4.82 -17.51 45.54
N SER A 866 5.72 -18.48 45.77
CA SER A 866 7.07 -18.23 46.29
C SER A 866 7.91 -17.40 45.31
N SER A 867 8.83 -16.57 45.83
CA SER A 867 9.75 -15.75 45.04
C SER A 867 11.09 -16.43 44.74
N LYS A 868 11.37 -17.61 45.32
CA LYS A 868 12.64 -18.34 45.13
C LYS A 868 12.77 -18.88 43.70
N CYS A 869 13.94 -18.69 43.09
CA CYS A 869 14.23 -19.14 41.73
C CYS A 869 14.12 -20.67 41.62
N PRO A 870 13.29 -21.21 40.70
CA PRO A 870 13.12 -22.65 40.59
C PRO A 870 14.39 -23.35 40.09
N VAL A 871 15.24 -22.65 39.32
CA VAL A 871 16.42 -23.25 38.69
C VAL A 871 17.58 -23.44 39.67
N CYS A 872 17.91 -22.41 40.46
CA CYS A 872 19.05 -22.47 41.40
C CYS A 872 18.64 -22.68 42.86
N ASN A 873 17.37 -22.43 43.21
CA ASN A 873 16.81 -22.46 44.57
C ASN A 873 17.50 -21.53 45.60
N ASP A 874 18.33 -20.60 45.12
CA ASP A 874 19.29 -19.86 45.95
C ASP A 874 19.01 -18.34 46.03
N GLY A 875 18.27 -17.79 45.06
CA GLY A 875 17.97 -16.35 44.98
C GLY A 875 16.53 -16.03 44.59
N ILE A 876 16.13 -14.76 44.74
CA ILE A 876 14.82 -14.26 44.31
C ILE A 876 14.77 -14.20 42.77
N GLU A 877 13.73 -14.73 42.14
CA GLU A 877 13.58 -14.76 40.68
C GLU A 877 13.14 -13.39 40.10
N THR A 878 14.05 -12.42 40.10
CA THR A 878 13.93 -11.20 39.30
C THR A 878 14.23 -11.50 37.82
N ILE A 879 13.91 -10.58 36.91
CA ILE A 879 14.26 -10.71 35.48
C ILE A 879 15.78 -10.78 35.30
N PHE A 880 16.50 -9.93 36.04
CA PHE A 880 17.96 -9.89 36.02
C PHE A 880 18.55 -11.21 36.55
N HIS A 881 18.01 -11.75 37.66
CA HIS A 881 18.43 -13.04 38.17
C HIS A 881 18.17 -14.18 37.17
N ALA A 882 16.96 -14.25 36.61
CA ALA A 882 16.58 -15.33 35.69
C ALA A 882 17.40 -15.35 34.39
N LEU A 883 17.84 -14.19 33.90
CA LEU A 883 18.55 -14.06 32.62
C LEU A 883 20.07 -13.90 32.76
N VAL A 884 20.56 -13.42 33.90
CA VAL A 884 21.97 -13.01 34.08
C VAL A 884 22.63 -13.64 35.32
N GLN A 885 22.09 -13.45 36.53
CA GLN A 885 22.79 -13.82 37.78
C GLN A 885 22.53 -15.26 38.27
N CYS A 886 21.55 -15.97 37.73
CA CYS A 886 21.31 -17.36 38.11
C CYS A 886 22.56 -18.21 37.78
N LYS A 887 22.98 -19.13 38.66
CA LYS A 887 24.18 -19.98 38.47
C LYS A 887 24.30 -20.58 37.06
N VAL A 888 23.18 -21.02 36.47
CA VAL A 888 23.12 -21.56 35.10
C VAL A 888 23.28 -20.47 34.04
N ALA A 889 22.67 -19.30 34.24
CA ALA A 889 22.78 -18.15 33.34
C ALA A 889 24.21 -17.58 33.35
N THR A 890 24.79 -17.37 34.54
CA THR A 890 26.19 -16.93 34.72
C THR A 890 27.16 -17.86 34.00
N ALA A 891 27.01 -19.18 34.15
CA ALA A 891 27.83 -20.15 33.44
C ALA A 891 27.69 -20.03 31.90
N CYS A 892 26.47 -19.77 31.39
CA CYS A 892 26.27 -19.52 29.95
C CYS A 892 26.98 -18.25 29.49
N TRP A 893 26.90 -17.18 30.29
CA TRP A 893 27.53 -15.90 29.99
C TRP A 893 29.05 -15.98 29.99
N LYS A 894 29.66 -16.66 30.98
CA LYS A 894 31.11 -16.86 31.03
C LYS A 894 31.67 -17.68 29.87
N ILE A 895 30.86 -18.55 29.24
CA ILE A 895 31.24 -19.24 27.99
C ILE A 895 31.19 -18.28 26.79
N PHE A 896 30.26 -17.33 26.77
CA PHE A 896 30.11 -16.38 25.67
C PHE A 896 31.14 -15.25 25.74
N ASP A 897 31.29 -14.64 26.91
CA ASP A 897 32.24 -13.58 27.20
C ASP A 897 32.64 -13.67 28.69
N PRO A 898 33.86 -14.12 29.03
CA PRO A 898 34.34 -14.20 30.42
C PRO A 898 34.32 -12.86 31.16
N GLY A 899 34.47 -11.74 30.44
CA GLY A 899 34.50 -10.38 30.98
C GLY A 899 33.14 -9.74 31.17
N ILE A 900 32.05 -10.43 30.82
CA ILE A 900 30.70 -9.89 30.98
C ILE A 900 30.33 -9.79 32.46
N ASN A 901 29.82 -8.63 32.87
CA ASN A 901 29.43 -8.38 34.26
C ASN A 901 28.16 -9.19 34.59
N THR A 902 28.26 -10.13 35.53
CA THR A 902 27.13 -10.95 36.01
C THR A 902 26.93 -10.89 37.52
N GLU A 903 27.79 -10.14 38.22
CA GLU A 903 27.88 -10.16 39.68
C GLU A 903 27.23 -8.91 40.29
N GLU A 904 27.38 -7.75 39.65
CA GLU A 904 26.74 -6.52 40.09
C GLU A 904 25.22 -6.59 39.90
N THR A 905 24.49 -6.34 40.98
CA THR A 905 23.02 -6.33 40.95
C THR A 905 22.53 -5.00 40.39
N MET A 906 21.87 -5.04 39.24
CA MET A 906 21.26 -3.88 38.59
C MET A 906 19.96 -4.25 37.88
N GLU A 907 19.26 -3.26 37.35
CA GLU A 907 18.09 -3.50 36.50
C GLU A 907 18.51 -4.09 35.14
N PHE A 908 17.69 -5.00 34.60
CA PHE A 908 17.99 -5.66 33.32
C PHE A 908 18.19 -4.68 32.13
N PRO A 909 17.39 -3.60 31.97
CA PRO A 909 17.64 -2.59 30.95
C PRO A 909 19.03 -1.94 31.04
N ASN A 910 19.47 -1.57 32.25
CA ASN A 910 20.79 -0.96 32.48
C ASN A 910 21.91 -1.91 32.08
N TRP A 911 21.81 -3.17 32.53
CA TRP A 911 22.76 -4.20 32.16
C TRP A 911 22.82 -4.42 30.65
N LEU A 912 21.66 -4.43 29.99
CA LEU A 912 21.58 -4.64 28.55
C LEU A 912 22.23 -3.46 27.79
N ASP A 913 21.99 -2.23 28.23
CA ASP A 913 22.59 -1.03 27.62
C ASP A 913 24.13 -1.05 27.71
N LEU A 914 24.66 -1.31 28.91
CA LEU A 914 26.11 -1.45 29.15
C LEU A 914 26.76 -2.50 28.23
N ASN A 915 26.08 -3.63 28.02
CA ASN A 915 26.63 -4.75 27.24
C ASN A 915 26.36 -4.67 25.73
N LEU A 916 25.50 -3.75 25.28
CA LEU A 916 25.30 -3.49 23.85
C LEU A 916 26.09 -2.26 23.38
N HIS A 917 26.33 -1.27 24.23
CA HIS A 917 26.98 -0.03 23.83
C HIS A 917 28.35 -0.26 23.18
N GLY A 918 28.60 0.37 22.02
CA GLY A 918 29.88 0.27 21.29
C GLY A 918 30.23 -1.10 20.69
N LYS A 919 29.42 -2.15 20.89
CA LYS A 919 29.72 -3.52 20.40
C LYS A 919 29.32 -3.74 18.93
N SER A 920 29.92 -4.75 18.30
CA SER A 920 29.62 -5.13 16.91
C SER A 920 28.19 -5.63 16.72
N LYS A 921 27.62 -5.50 15.51
CA LYS A 921 26.24 -5.97 15.20
C LYS A 921 26.06 -7.47 15.49
N GLU A 922 27.09 -8.27 15.25
CA GLU A 922 27.08 -9.70 15.53
C GLU A 922 27.05 -9.98 17.04
N TYR A 923 27.89 -9.29 17.81
CA TYR A 923 27.91 -9.42 19.27
C TYR A 923 26.55 -9.08 19.89
N LYS A 924 25.93 -7.98 19.44
CA LYS A 924 24.58 -7.59 19.86
C LYS A 924 23.54 -8.68 19.58
N ALA A 925 23.55 -9.25 18.38
CA ALA A 925 22.62 -10.32 17.99
C ALA A 925 22.84 -11.60 18.80
N LYS A 926 24.10 -11.94 19.08
CA LYS A 926 24.47 -13.08 19.92
C LYS A 926 24.00 -12.90 21.36
N THR A 927 24.26 -11.74 21.96
CA THR A 927 23.85 -11.39 23.33
C THR A 927 22.35 -11.64 23.55
N ILE A 928 21.50 -11.03 22.71
CA ILE A 928 20.04 -11.19 22.88
C ILE A 928 19.55 -12.61 22.58
N SER A 929 20.22 -13.34 21.68
CA SER A 929 19.88 -14.73 21.36
C SER A 929 20.22 -15.68 22.51
N LEU A 930 21.26 -15.37 23.30
CA LEU A 930 21.60 -16.13 24.49
C LEU A 930 20.55 -15.95 25.59
N CYS A 931 20.07 -14.73 25.84
CA CYS A 931 18.94 -14.46 26.73
C CYS A 931 17.72 -15.33 26.38
N TRP A 932 17.42 -15.47 25.08
CA TRP A 932 16.34 -16.33 24.60
C TRP A 932 16.55 -17.81 24.94
N SER A 933 17.75 -18.33 24.70
CA SER A 933 18.07 -19.73 25.03
C SER A 933 18.05 -19.99 26.53
N ILE A 934 18.54 -19.06 27.35
CA ILE A 934 18.49 -19.14 28.83
C ILE A 934 17.03 -19.17 29.30
N TRP A 935 16.20 -18.23 28.84
CA TRP A 935 14.77 -18.20 29.17
C TRP A 935 14.04 -19.48 28.76
N ARG A 936 14.38 -20.03 27.59
CA ARG A 936 13.81 -21.30 27.13
C ARG A 936 14.26 -22.48 27.99
N ALA A 937 15.54 -22.54 28.37
CA ALA A 937 16.06 -23.58 29.24
C ALA A 937 15.39 -23.55 30.62
N ARG A 938 15.19 -22.34 31.19
CA ARG A 938 14.41 -22.15 32.42
C ARG A 938 12.99 -22.69 32.28
N ASN A 939 12.29 -22.38 31.18
CA ASN A 939 10.93 -22.88 30.96
C ASN A 939 10.88 -24.39 30.73
N ASP A 940 11.84 -24.96 30.01
CA ASP A 940 11.95 -26.41 29.82
C ASP A 940 12.18 -27.11 31.16
N PHE A 941 12.95 -26.52 32.07
CA PHE A 941 13.12 -27.01 33.43
C PHE A 941 11.81 -26.89 34.24
N VAL A 942 11.19 -25.71 34.30
CA VAL A 942 10.00 -25.46 35.13
C VAL A 942 8.77 -26.25 34.68
N TRP A 943 8.57 -26.43 33.36
CA TRP A 943 7.33 -27.02 32.83
C TRP A 943 7.48 -28.44 32.32
N ASN A 944 8.71 -28.89 32.01
CA ASN A 944 8.95 -30.22 31.45
C ASN A 944 10.00 -31.03 32.23
N ASP A 945 10.52 -30.50 33.34
CA ASP A 945 11.60 -31.08 34.15
C ASP A 945 12.84 -31.48 33.33
N LYS A 946 13.14 -30.71 32.28
CA LYS A 946 14.27 -30.99 31.38
C LYS A 946 15.46 -30.11 31.72
N ARG A 947 16.49 -30.72 32.31
CA ARG A 947 17.82 -30.10 32.47
C ARG A 947 18.71 -30.40 31.27
N GLY A 948 19.52 -29.43 30.88
CA GLY A 948 20.50 -29.58 29.81
C GLY A 948 21.83 -28.95 30.19
N PRO A 949 22.96 -29.46 29.68
CA PRO A 949 24.27 -28.89 29.97
C PRO A 949 24.38 -27.46 29.41
N VAL A 950 25.11 -26.60 30.13
CA VAL A 950 25.28 -25.17 29.83
C VAL A 950 25.77 -24.95 28.39
N MET A 951 26.77 -25.72 27.94
CA MET A 951 27.27 -25.68 26.56
C MET A 951 26.19 -25.88 25.49
N ARG A 952 25.16 -26.70 25.78
CA ARG A 952 24.06 -26.94 24.86
C ARG A 952 23.08 -25.77 24.79
N ILE A 953 22.94 -24.99 25.87
CA ILE A 953 22.12 -23.77 25.88
C ILE A 953 22.77 -22.73 24.97
N VAL A 954 24.08 -22.52 25.10
CA VAL A 954 24.88 -21.61 24.27
C VAL A 954 24.86 -22.05 22.79
N ALA A 955 25.14 -23.33 22.51
CA ALA A 955 25.12 -23.85 21.14
C ALA A 955 23.75 -23.69 20.46
N LYS A 956 22.64 -23.89 21.19
CA LYS A 956 21.28 -23.65 20.67
C LYS A 956 21.02 -22.19 20.31
N ALA A 957 21.61 -21.23 21.05
CA ALA A 957 21.48 -19.81 20.74
C ALA A 957 22.10 -19.48 19.37
N TRP A 958 23.33 -19.96 19.13
CA TRP A 958 24.06 -19.76 17.87
C TRP A 958 23.39 -20.48 16.71
N GLU A 959 22.96 -21.71 16.93
CA GLU A 959 22.21 -22.46 15.94
C GLU A 959 20.93 -21.73 15.53
N TYR A 960 20.17 -21.21 16.48
CA TYR A 960 18.92 -20.50 16.18
C TYR A 960 19.15 -19.17 15.45
N LEU A 961 20.17 -18.41 15.85
CA LEU A 961 20.54 -17.16 15.18
C LEU A 961 21.06 -17.41 13.75
N SER A 962 21.99 -18.35 13.58
CA SER A 962 22.54 -18.73 12.27
C SER A 962 21.45 -19.20 11.32
N GLN A 963 20.50 -20.02 11.79
CA GLN A 963 19.34 -20.44 11.00
C GLN A 963 18.53 -19.25 10.50
N TRP A 964 18.30 -18.25 11.35
CA TRP A 964 17.54 -17.08 10.97
C TRP A 964 18.30 -16.19 9.98
N VAL A 965 19.60 -15.97 10.19
CA VAL A 965 20.45 -15.20 9.27
C VAL A 965 20.45 -15.85 7.88
N ASN A 966 20.67 -17.17 7.80
CA ASN A 966 20.67 -17.90 6.53
C ASN A 966 19.32 -17.82 5.80
N ALA A 967 18.20 -17.89 6.53
CA ALA A 967 16.87 -17.74 5.96
C ALA A 967 16.58 -16.32 5.44
N GLN A 968 17.16 -15.29 6.06
CA GLN A 968 17.04 -13.91 5.56
C GLN A 968 17.90 -13.66 4.32
N SER A 969 19.12 -14.21 4.27
CA SER A 969 20.02 -14.05 3.11
C SER A 969 19.43 -14.63 1.82
N ARG A 970 18.68 -15.73 1.90
CA ARG A 970 17.97 -16.35 0.75
C ARG A 970 16.79 -15.53 0.23
N ASN A 971 16.27 -14.60 1.03
CA ASN A 971 15.09 -13.78 0.70
C ASN A 971 15.43 -12.40 0.12
N PHE A 972 16.70 -12.02 0.03
CA PHE A 972 17.08 -10.73 -0.55
C PHE A 972 16.71 -10.59 -2.04
N GLY A 973 16.29 -11.68 -2.69
CA GLY A 973 15.65 -11.61 -4.01
C GLY A 973 14.13 -11.34 -4.01
N ALA A 974 13.41 -11.42 -2.90
CA ALA A 974 11.93 -11.41 -2.88
C ALA A 974 11.28 -10.04 -2.56
N SER A 975 12.07 -9.01 -2.22
CA SER A 975 11.59 -7.63 -2.14
C SER A 975 11.80 -6.91 -3.48
N LEU A 976 11.28 -7.48 -4.57
CA LEU A 976 11.10 -6.79 -5.85
C LEU A 976 9.74 -6.06 -5.84
N THR A 977 9.57 -5.13 -4.91
CA THR A 977 8.89 -3.89 -5.30
C THR A 977 10.00 -3.04 -5.91
N PRO A 978 9.94 -2.67 -7.19
CA PRO A 978 10.93 -1.77 -7.75
C PRO A 978 10.86 -0.47 -6.95
N SER A 979 11.91 -0.21 -6.17
CA SER A 979 12.41 1.14 -6.11
C SER A 979 12.76 1.45 -7.56
N ILE A 980 11.90 2.25 -8.22
CA ILE A 980 12.22 2.79 -9.53
C ILE A 980 13.57 3.51 -9.35
N ALA A 981 14.56 3.11 -10.16
CA ALA A 981 15.97 3.51 -10.15
C ALA A 981 16.93 2.80 -9.15
N GLY A 982 17.81 1.97 -9.71
CA GLY A 982 19.22 1.89 -9.29
C GLY A 982 19.62 0.75 -8.34
N ASP A 983 19.99 -0.41 -8.88
CA ASP A 983 21.23 -1.01 -8.40
C ASP A 983 22.35 -0.11 -8.92
N GLY A 984 22.67 0.94 -8.16
CA GLY A 984 23.75 1.87 -8.51
C GLY A 984 25.07 1.12 -8.62
N ALA A 985 25.91 1.53 -9.57
CA ALA A 985 27.25 0.99 -9.74
C ALA A 985 28.03 1.09 -8.40
N VAL A 986 28.77 0.04 -8.05
CA VAL A 986 29.57 -0.01 -6.82
C VAL A 986 30.89 0.76 -6.99
N CYS A 987 31.39 0.80 -8.22
CA CYS A 987 32.53 1.59 -8.67
C CYS A 987 32.07 2.59 -9.73
N TRP A 988 32.83 3.68 -9.89
CA TRP A 988 32.61 4.63 -10.96
C TRP A 988 32.97 3.99 -12.30
N VAL A 989 32.22 4.31 -13.37
CA VAL A 989 32.40 3.73 -14.71
C VAL A 989 32.58 4.87 -15.71
N LYS A 990 33.56 4.73 -16.61
CA LYS A 990 33.86 5.72 -17.66
C LYS A 990 32.64 5.94 -18.58
N PRO A 991 32.31 7.19 -18.95
CA PRO A 991 31.26 7.48 -19.93
C PRO A 991 31.69 7.09 -21.36
N HIS A 992 30.74 7.05 -22.30
CA HIS A 992 31.05 6.76 -23.71
C HIS A 992 31.85 7.91 -24.37
N LEU A 993 32.42 7.64 -25.55
CA LEU A 993 33.14 8.66 -26.33
C LEU A 993 32.23 9.88 -26.57
N ASN A 994 32.76 11.08 -26.33
CA ASN A 994 32.07 12.38 -26.39
C ASN A 994 30.98 12.63 -25.33
N GLU A 995 30.85 11.79 -24.30
CA GLU A 995 30.02 12.08 -23.13
C GLU A 995 30.88 12.60 -21.96
N VAL A 996 30.37 13.60 -21.23
CA VAL A 996 30.95 14.10 -19.96
C VAL A 996 30.16 13.51 -18.79
N LYS A 997 30.85 13.07 -17.75
CA LYS A 997 30.21 12.54 -16.54
C LYS A 997 30.49 13.44 -15.33
N ILE A 998 29.42 13.92 -14.70
CA ILE A 998 29.44 14.84 -13.56
C ILE A 998 28.94 14.09 -12.32
N THR A 999 29.79 13.91 -11.32
CA THR A 999 29.41 13.36 -10.00
C THR A 999 29.22 14.49 -9.00
N VAL A 1000 28.13 14.46 -8.20
CA VAL A 1000 27.77 15.51 -7.24
C VAL A 1000 27.50 14.98 -5.83
N ASP A 1001 27.78 15.81 -4.83
CA ASP A 1001 27.46 15.56 -3.41
C ASP A 1001 27.24 16.89 -2.66
N ALA A 1002 26.60 16.84 -1.49
CA ALA A 1002 26.43 18.00 -0.62
C ALA A 1002 26.81 17.73 0.85
N ALA A 1003 27.38 18.74 1.51
CA ALA A 1003 27.78 18.71 2.91
C ALA A 1003 27.13 19.86 3.70
N ILE A 1004 26.82 19.63 4.97
CA ILE A 1004 26.17 20.63 5.84
C ILE A 1004 27.12 21.00 6.98
N PHE A 1005 27.29 22.30 7.21
CA PHE A 1005 28.16 22.84 8.25
C PHE A 1005 27.34 23.68 9.24
N GLU A 1006 26.63 23.01 10.17
CA GLU A 1006 25.74 23.66 11.14
C GLU A 1006 26.46 24.74 11.97
N SER A 1007 27.72 24.50 12.35
CA SER A 1007 28.53 25.45 13.13
C SER A 1007 28.90 26.72 12.37
N HIS A 1008 28.90 26.68 11.04
CA HIS A 1008 29.26 27.80 10.17
C HIS A 1008 28.03 28.46 9.52
N GLY A 1009 26.83 27.91 9.73
CA GLY A 1009 25.61 28.45 9.14
C GLY A 1009 25.46 28.22 7.63
N ILE A 1010 26.28 27.36 7.01
CA ILE A 1010 26.35 27.19 5.55
C ILE A 1010 26.14 25.74 5.10
N SER A 1011 25.84 25.57 3.82
CA SER A 1011 25.80 24.28 3.13
C SER A 1011 26.69 24.30 1.89
N GLY A 1012 27.47 23.25 1.70
CA GLY A 1012 28.46 23.13 0.65
C GLY A 1012 28.11 22.09 -0.39
N MET A 1013 28.54 22.30 -1.63
CA MET A 1013 28.32 21.39 -2.76
C MET A 1013 29.65 21.09 -3.45
N GLY A 1014 29.82 19.84 -3.85
CA GLY A 1014 30.99 19.38 -4.61
C GLY A 1014 30.55 18.75 -5.94
N LEU A 1015 31.14 19.21 -7.04
CA LEU A 1015 30.86 18.73 -8.40
C LEU A 1015 32.16 18.34 -9.09
N ILE A 1016 32.22 17.15 -9.70
CA ILE A 1016 33.40 16.63 -10.39
C ILE A 1016 33.02 16.21 -11.81
N ALA A 1017 33.57 16.86 -12.84
CA ALA A 1017 33.33 16.54 -14.24
C ALA A 1017 34.52 15.78 -14.85
N ARG A 1018 34.26 14.63 -15.47
CA ARG A 1018 35.26 13.72 -16.07
C ARG A 1018 34.90 13.35 -17.51
N ASN A 1019 35.93 13.14 -18.35
CA ASN A 1019 35.76 12.71 -19.74
C ASN A 1019 35.74 11.16 -19.91
N HIS A 1020 35.59 10.69 -21.16
CA HIS A 1020 35.57 9.28 -21.52
C HIS A 1020 36.85 8.49 -21.16
N ASN A 1021 38.00 9.15 -20.97
CA ASN A 1021 39.24 8.51 -20.53
C ASN A 1021 39.31 8.37 -19.00
N GLY A 1022 38.39 9.00 -18.26
CA GLY A 1022 38.39 9.07 -16.80
C GLY A 1022 39.16 10.27 -16.25
N HIS A 1023 39.71 11.14 -17.11
CA HIS A 1023 40.45 12.32 -16.66
C HIS A 1023 39.50 13.41 -16.16
N LEU A 1024 39.92 14.10 -15.09
CA LEU A 1024 39.25 15.29 -14.58
C LEU A 1024 39.30 16.39 -15.65
N LEU A 1025 38.12 16.89 -16.03
CA LEU A 1025 37.99 18.12 -16.79
C LEU A 1025 38.05 19.30 -15.82
N PHE A 1026 37.09 19.34 -14.89
CA PHE A 1026 37.00 20.37 -13.87
C PHE A 1026 36.36 19.83 -12.59
N ALA A 1027 36.66 20.46 -11.48
CA ALA A 1027 35.96 20.31 -10.21
C ALA A 1027 35.38 21.66 -9.78
N LYS A 1028 34.20 21.71 -9.19
CA LYS A 1028 33.56 22.96 -8.73
C LYS A 1028 33.07 22.78 -7.30
N SER A 1029 33.43 23.70 -6.42
CA SER A 1029 32.84 23.85 -5.09
C SER A 1029 31.90 25.06 -5.10
N LYS A 1030 30.76 24.93 -4.40
CA LYS A 1030 29.79 26.02 -4.23
C LYS A 1030 29.29 26.03 -2.79
N THR A 1031 29.00 27.21 -2.26
CA THR A 1031 28.45 27.37 -0.91
C THR A 1031 27.15 28.16 -0.92
N GLU A 1032 26.19 27.74 -0.09
CA GLU A 1032 24.96 28.49 0.19
C GLU A 1032 25.05 29.04 1.61
N ALA A 1033 24.72 30.33 1.78
CA ALA A 1033 24.69 31.04 3.06
C ALA A 1033 23.48 30.63 3.94
N GLU A 1034 23.18 29.34 3.99
CA GLU A 1034 22.11 28.75 4.79
C GLU A 1034 22.40 27.28 5.10
N VAL A 1035 22.00 26.81 6.29
CA VAL A 1035 22.00 25.39 6.64
C VAL A 1035 20.78 24.71 6.01
N LEU A 1036 20.99 24.10 4.86
CA LEU A 1036 19.97 23.37 4.12
C LEU A 1036 19.71 21.99 4.74
N ASN A 1037 18.50 21.47 4.52
CA ASN A 1037 18.25 20.06 4.77
C ASN A 1037 19.08 19.18 3.81
N PRO A 1038 19.59 18.00 4.23
CA PRO A 1038 20.39 17.13 3.37
C PRO A 1038 19.77 16.87 1.99
N THR A 1039 18.47 16.58 1.93
CA THR A 1039 17.82 16.26 0.63
C THR A 1039 17.72 17.49 -0.27
N LEU A 1040 17.55 18.68 0.32
CA LEU A 1040 17.53 19.94 -0.42
C LEU A 1040 18.92 20.31 -0.93
N ALA A 1041 19.95 20.15 -0.09
CA ALA A 1041 21.34 20.38 -0.46
C ALA A 1041 21.76 19.49 -1.65
N GLU A 1042 21.42 18.20 -1.60
CA GLU A 1042 21.65 17.24 -2.69
C GLU A 1042 20.92 17.64 -3.98
N ALA A 1043 19.65 18.02 -3.89
CA ALA A 1043 18.89 18.47 -5.07
C ALA A 1043 19.46 19.77 -5.65
N MET A 1044 19.97 20.68 -4.81
CA MET A 1044 20.64 21.90 -5.26
C MET A 1044 21.98 21.60 -5.93
N ALA A 1045 22.75 20.63 -5.42
CA ALA A 1045 23.98 20.18 -6.08
C ALA A 1045 23.70 19.59 -7.48
N ILE A 1046 22.60 18.83 -7.63
CA ILE A 1046 22.15 18.34 -8.95
C ILE A 1046 21.74 19.51 -9.85
N LYS A 1047 20.95 20.46 -9.34
CA LYS A 1047 20.57 21.67 -10.10
C LYS A 1047 21.80 22.43 -10.57
N GLU A 1048 22.78 22.62 -9.70
CA GLU A 1048 24.04 23.30 -10.01
C GLU A 1048 24.83 22.55 -11.08
N ALA A 1049 24.86 21.21 -11.05
CA ALA A 1049 25.50 20.42 -12.10
C ALA A 1049 24.83 20.56 -13.46
N LEU A 1050 23.49 20.60 -13.48
CA LEU A 1050 22.73 20.80 -14.72
C LEU A 1050 22.96 22.21 -15.28
N SER A 1051 22.96 23.23 -14.41
CA SER A 1051 23.32 24.60 -14.81
C SER A 1051 24.76 24.66 -15.33
N TRP A 1052 25.70 24.01 -14.63
CA TRP A 1052 27.10 24.01 -15.01
C TRP A 1052 27.37 23.29 -16.34
N ALA A 1053 26.66 22.18 -16.60
CA ALA A 1053 26.71 21.50 -17.89
C ALA A 1053 26.18 22.37 -19.03
N LYS A 1054 25.14 23.18 -18.76
CA LYS A 1054 24.63 24.19 -19.69
C LYS A 1054 25.66 25.29 -19.95
N ASP A 1055 26.26 25.84 -18.91
CA ASP A 1055 27.25 26.94 -19.02
C ASP A 1055 28.51 26.51 -19.79
N MET A 1056 28.89 25.23 -19.67
CA MET A 1056 30.03 24.63 -20.37
C MET A 1056 29.68 24.04 -21.76
N GLU A 1057 28.44 24.20 -22.21
CA GLU A 1057 27.93 23.67 -23.49
C GLU A 1057 28.13 22.15 -23.66
N TRP A 1058 28.03 21.38 -22.56
CA TRP A 1058 28.13 19.91 -22.61
C TRP A 1058 26.79 19.29 -23.02
N TYR A 1059 26.54 19.23 -24.33
CA TYR A 1059 25.30 18.71 -24.88
C TYR A 1059 25.06 17.22 -24.60
N ALA A 1060 26.11 16.42 -24.33
CA ALA A 1060 26.01 15.01 -23.96
C ALA A 1060 26.63 14.78 -22.58
N ALA A 1061 25.80 14.75 -21.54
CA ALA A 1061 26.27 14.66 -20.16
C ALA A 1061 25.50 13.63 -19.31
N ILE A 1062 26.21 13.02 -18.37
CA ILE A 1062 25.66 12.11 -17.36
C ILE A 1062 25.89 12.73 -15.98
N VAL A 1063 24.81 13.04 -15.25
CA VAL A 1063 24.85 13.51 -13.86
C VAL A 1063 24.58 12.35 -12.92
N GLU A 1064 25.44 12.15 -11.93
CA GLU A 1064 25.36 11.07 -10.94
C GLU A 1064 25.37 11.62 -9.51
N SER A 1065 24.49 11.11 -8.65
CA SER A 1065 24.42 11.43 -7.21
C SER A 1065 24.19 10.16 -6.39
N ASP A 1066 24.69 10.14 -5.16
CA ASP A 1066 24.44 9.07 -4.19
C ASP A 1066 23.13 9.27 -3.38
N CYS A 1067 22.41 10.36 -3.63
CA CYS A 1067 21.12 10.65 -3.02
C CYS A 1067 19.98 10.08 -3.86
N GLN A 1068 19.65 8.80 -3.64
CA GLN A 1068 18.53 8.13 -4.32
C GLN A 1068 17.21 8.91 -4.18
N VAL A 1069 17.00 9.55 -3.02
CA VAL A 1069 15.78 10.30 -2.70
C VAL A 1069 15.63 11.53 -3.60
N ALA A 1070 16.70 12.32 -3.80
CA ALA A 1070 16.67 13.51 -4.66
C ALA A 1070 16.38 13.11 -6.12
N ILE A 1071 17.06 12.08 -6.63
CA ILE A 1071 16.85 11.56 -7.99
C ILE A 1071 15.42 11.06 -8.18
N GLN A 1072 14.88 10.35 -7.19
CA GLN A 1072 13.49 9.89 -7.22
C GLN A 1072 12.51 11.06 -7.25
N PHE A 1073 12.76 12.14 -6.53
CA PHE A 1073 11.90 13.33 -6.58
C PHE A 1073 11.97 14.01 -7.94
N ILE A 1074 13.15 14.21 -8.52
CA ILE A 1074 13.35 14.79 -9.86
C ILE A 1074 12.60 13.98 -10.92
N ARG A 1075 12.71 12.64 -10.87
CA ARG A 1075 12.01 11.75 -11.80
C ARG A 1075 10.51 11.59 -11.51
N SER A 1076 10.06 11.87 -10.30
CA SER A 1076 8.64 11.76 -9.95
C SER A 1076 7.84 12.88 -10.61
N SER A 1077 6.53 12.67 -10.78
CA SER A 1077 5.58 13.72 -11.17
C SER A 1077 4.81 14.27 -9.97
N VAL A 1078 5.31 14.07 -8.75
CA VAL A 1078 4.58 14.43 -7.53
C VAL A 1078 4.75 15.94 -7.29
N PRO A 1079 3.65 16.70 -7.17
CA PRO A 1079 3.73 18.12 -6.82
C PRO A 1079 4.23 18.27 -5.38
N MET A 1080 5.21 19.14 -5.19
CA MET A 1080 5.87 19.38 -3.91
C MET A 1080 5.61 20.83 -3.51
N ARG A 1081 5.15 21.04 -2.28
CA ARG A 1081 4.78 22.37 -1.72
C ARG A 1081 5.91 22.99 -0.88
N SER A 1082 7.04 22.31 -0.80
CA SER A 1082 8.28 22.73 -0.15
C SER A 1082 9.24 23.40 -1.12
N ARG A 1083 10.27 24.06 -0.60
CA ARG A 1083 11.40 24.60 -1.38
C ARG A 1083 12.11 23.57 -2.24
N LEU A 1084 12.21 22.33 -1.75
CA LEU A 1084 12.73 21.21 -2.54
C LEU A 1084 11.94 21.00 -3.84
N GLY A 1085 10.64 21.27 -3.83
CA GLY A 1085 9.80 21.15 -5.01
C GLY A 1085 10.20 22.08 -6.16
N LYS A 1086 10.58 23.31 -5.87
CA LYS A 1086 11.03 24.28 -6.87
C LYS A 1086 12.36 23.87 -7.48
N VAL A 1087 13.35 23.52 -6.65
CA VAL A 1087 14.66 23.00 -7.11
C VAL A 1087 14.47 21.76 -7.99
N VAL A 1088 13.55 20.88 -7.60
CA VAL A 1088 13.18 19.70 -8.39
C VAL A 1088 12.56 20.06 -9.74
N GLU A 1089 11.67 21.07 -9.81
CA GLU A 1089 11.09 21.51 -11.09
C GLU A 1089 12.13 22.17 -11.98
N ASP A 1090 13.02 23.00 -11.44
CA ASP A 1090 14.14 23.58 -12.18
C ASP A 1090 15.00 22.47 -12.81
N CYS A 1091 15.35 21.43 -12.04
CA CYS A 1091 16.06 20.26 -12.56
C CYS A 1091 15.29 19.56 -13.70
N ARG A 1092 13.97 19.43 -13.59
CA ARG A 1092 13.13 18.83 -14.65
C ARG A 1092 13.11 19.69 -15.89
N GLU A 1093 13.04 21.01 -15.74
CA GLU A 1093 13.07 21.95 -16.85
C GLU A 1093 14.40 21.88 -17.60
N PHE A 1094 15.52 21.85 -16.89
CA PHE A 1094 16.83 21.57 -17.49
C PHE A 1094 16.84 20.24 -18.26
N LEU A 1095 16.37 19.15 -17.65
CA LEU A 1095 16.33 17.85 -18.32
C LEU A 1095 15.38 17.80 -19.54
N ARG A 1096 14.32 18.61 -19.57
CA ARG A 1096 13.41 18.73 -20.74
C ARG A 1096 14.04 19.54 -21.87
N ASN A 1097 14.79 20.59 -21.55
CA ASN A 1097 15.41 21.46 -22.53
C ASN A 1097 16.70 20.85 -23.13
N TYR A 1098 17.33 19.90 -22.45
CA TYR A 1098 18.56 19.22 -22.89
C TYR A 1098 18.35 17.71 -23.07
N ASN A 1099 17.90 17.30 -24.27
CA ASN A 1099 17.50 15.91 -24.59
C ASN A 1099 18.60 14.84 -24.38
N ASN A 1100 19.88 15.23 -24.32
CA ASN A 1100 21.02 14.33 -24.22
C ASN A 1100 21.69 14.32 -22.83
N VAL A 1101 21.03 14.90 -21.81
CA VAL A 1101 21.51 14.86 -20.41
C VAL A 1101 20.76 13.79 -19.62
N LYS A 1102 21.50 12.88 -18.98
CA LYS A 1102 20.94 11.75 -18.21
C LYS A 1102 21.28 11.88 -16.73
N LEU A 1103 20.35 11.54 -15.84
CA LEU A 1103 20.55 11.59 -14.37
C LEU A 1103 20.51 10.16 -13.79
N TYR A 1104 21.51 9.72 -13.02
CA TYR A 1104 21.56 8.37 -12.42
C TYR A 1104 21.92 8.36 -10.93
N PHE A 1105 21.50 7.28 -10.26
CA PHE A 1105 21.89 6.99 -8.87
C PHE A 1105 23.11 6.08 -8.86
N ILE A 1106 24.10 6.43 -8.03
CA ILE A 1106 25.29 5.62 -7.76
C ILE A 1106 25.44 5.36 -6.27
N LYS A 1107 26.22 4.34 -5.88
CA LYS A 1107 26.52 4.14 -4.46
C LYS A 1107 27.60 5.13 -4.03
N ARG A 1108 27.61 5.51 -2.74
CA ARG A 1108 28.62 6.40 -2.16
C ARG A 1108 30.06 5.96 -2.41
N SER A 1109 30.32 4.65 -2.50
CA SER A 1109 31.64 4.11 -2.86
C SER A 1109 32.15 4.55 -4.24
N ALA A 1110 31.26 4.95 -5.14
CA ALA A 1110 31.55 5.47 -6.47
C ALA A 1110 31.47 7.01 -6.56
N ASN A 1111 31.23 7.71 -5.43
CA ASN A 1111 31.00 9.16 -5.35
C ASN A 1111 31.90 9.86 -4.30
N MET A 1112 32.98 9.22 -3.88
CA MET A 1112 33.86 9.70 -2.82
C MET A 1112 34.57 11.02 -3.20
N SER A 1113 34.91 11.21 -4.47
CA SER A 1113 35.56 12.43 -4.97
C SER A 1113 34.66 13.67 -4.81
N ALA A 1114 33.39 13.58 -5.20
CA ALA A 1114 32.41 14.65 -5.01
C ALA A 1114 32.12 14.87 -3.51
N HIS A 1115 32.05 13.79 -2.73
CA HIS A 1115 31.83 13.83 -1.29
C HIS A 1115 32.92 14.59 -0.54
N GLU A 1116 34.19 14.27 -0.78
CA GLU A 1116 35.30 14.99 -0.17
C GLU A 1116 35.34 16.45 -0.61
N LEU A 1117 35.03 16.76 -1.87
CA LEU A 1117 34.96 18.14 -2.35
C LEU A 1117 33.86 18.94 -1.66
N ALA A 1118 32.67 18.34 -1.46
CA ALA A 1118 31.59 18.96 -0.70
C ALA A 1118 32.02 19.24 0.75
N HIS A 1119 32.75 18.32 1.39
CA HIS A 1119 33.24 18.48 2.76
C HIS A 1119 34.31 19.58 2.93
N VAL A 1120 35.10 19.88 1.90
CA VAL A 1120 36.11 20.96 1.94
C VAL A 1120 35.62 22.27 1.32
N SER A 1121 34.39 22.32 0.79
CA SER A 1121 33.83 23.52 0.15
C SER A 1121 33.80 24.75 1.05
N HIS A 1122 33.63 24.61 2.37
CA HIS A 1122 33.71 25.72 3.32
C HIS A 1122 35.10 26.39 3.36
N MET A 1123 36.16 25.65 3.03
CA MET A 1123 37.53 26.19 2.93
C MET A 1123 37.81 26.80 1.55
N TYR A 1124 37.02 26.42 0.54
CA TYR A 1124 37.17 26.87 -0.83
C TYR A 1124 35.78 27.22 -1.41
N PRO A 1125 35.12 28.29 -0.92
CA PRO A 1125 33.79 28.66 -1.39
C PRO A 1125 33.84 29.12 -2.85
N ASP A 1126 32.82 28.71 -3.62
CA ASP A 1126 32.53 29.19 -4.97
C ASP A 1126 33.73 29.16 -5.96
N ARG A 1127 34.50 28.07 -5.94
CA ARG A 1127 35.74 27.91 -6.72
C ARG A 1127 35.66 26.78 -7.75
N THR A 1128 36.28 26.99 -8.90
CA THR A 1128 36.51 25.95 -9.92
C THR A 1128 37.98 25.56 -9.94
N PHE A 1129 38.27 24.27 -10.05
CA PHE A 1129 39.60 23.68 -10.05
C PHE A 1129 39.83 22.86 -11.32
N ASP A 1130 41.08 22.83 -11.75
CA ASP A 1130 41.63 21.88 -12.71
C ASP A 1130 42.45 20.80 -11.98
N TRP A 1131 43.06 19.88 -12.72
CA TRP A 1131 43.89 18.82 -12.14
C TRP A 1131 45.09 19.33 -11.31
N ARG A 1132 45.60 20.53 -11.59
CA ARG A 1132 46.77 21.10 -10.90
C ARG A 1132 46.39 21.78 -9.59
N SER A 1133 45.15 22.26 -9.49
CA SER A 1133 44.65 23.06 -8.37
C SER A 1133 43.67 22.33 -7.45
N VAL A 1134 43.17 21.15 -7.83
CA VAL A 1134 42.22 20.37 -7.02
C VAL A 1134 42.87 19.90 -5.70
N PRO A 1135 42.15 19.95 -4.55
CA PRO A 1135 42.69 19.53 -3.26
C PRO A 1135 43.24 18.09 -3.26
N ALA A 1136 44.36 17.86 -2.56
CA ALA A 1136 45.08 16.58 -2.58
C ALA A 1136 44.22 15.36 -2.18
N ARG A 1137 43.30 15.54 -1.21
CA ARG A 1137 42.35 14.47 -0.81
C ARG A 1137 41.37 14.11 -1.92
N VAL A 1138 40.83 15.13 -2.60
CA VAL A 1138 39.90 14.93 -3.74
C VAL A 1138 40.65 14.26 -4.90
N LYS A 1139 41.89 14.67 -5.16
CA LYS A 1139 42.77 14.07 -6.17
C LYS A 1139 42.96 12.56 -5.91
N HIS A 1140 43.27 12.19 -4.67
CA HIS A 1140 43.42 10.79 -4.27
C HIS A 1140 42.13 9.98 -4.50
N CYS A 1141 40.96 10.54 -4.19
CA CYS A 1141 39.69 9.88 -4.46
C CYS A 1141 39.40 9.72 -5.96
N ILE A 1142 39.75 10.71 -6.79
CA ILE A 1142 39.61 10.58 -8.25
C ILE A 1142 40.49 9.45 -8.79
N GLU A 1143 41.72 9.32 -8.30
CA GLU A 1143 42.65 8.24 -8.68
C GLU A 1143 42.19 6.85 -8.21
N GLN A 1144 41.51 6.75 -7.06
CA GLN A 1144 40.93 5.48 -6.59
C GLN A 1144 39.63 5.07 -7.31
N GLU A 1145 38.89 6.04 -7.84
CA GLU A 1145 37.64 5.82 -8.58
C GLU A 1145 37.85 5.48 -10.06
N ALA A 1146 39.01 5.87 -10.63
CA ALA A 1146 39.38 5.66 -12.03
C ALA A 1146 39.92 4.25 -12.29
#